data_AF-A0A7Y5PBB0-F1
#
_entry.id   AF-A0A7Y5PBB0-F1
#
_cell.length_a   1.000
_cell.length_b   1.000
_cell.length_c   1.000
_cell.angle_alpha   90.00
_cell.angle_beta   90.00
_cell.angle_gamma   90.00
#
_symmetry.space_group_name_H-M   'P 1'
#
loop_
_entity.id
_entity.type
_entity.pdbx_description
1 polymer ?
#
loop_
_entity_poly.entity_id
_entity_poly.type
_entity_poly.pdbx_seq_one_letter_code
_entity_poly.pdbx_strand_id
1 'polypeptide(L)'
;MASTSSPSELDYRPSYLAAGIVSAAVFLLYLVTLSPSTAMWDTSEYITAATVLGMPHPPGNPLFVLIGRVFAILPIASSIAVRINILAAVCSAISAGAWFLITERVLVGWFEQRWQRILGGVLAALIGATAFTVWNQSVVNEKVYTVSLMGIAIISWLMVRWCDQPDGRKADRILVLVAYLCGLGYANHMAGMLAAPAIGLAVLIVRWRTLLRWKLLLACMGALVLGITPFAMQPIRAAHFPALNEGEPTACRTELTASCTFSKGTYDAFMYNFNRGQYGKPELSERQAPFTAQVGMWWLYFKWQWLRDAHYDRPFQQSLLAAVFLVLGLLGGYVHWQRDRRSFWYFGSLMFTMTFVLIYYLNFKYGASQDPDLAGVAREVRDRDYFYLWSFSAWGVWAALGLVAAWDSVAALIRRESVVVGRETVERPTRIGRLAASPVLALALIPLFTNWTTASRAGQTDTADFARDLLNSVEPYGVLVTVGDNDTFPLWYAQEVEGVRRDVVVANTSLLNTDWYTRQLIRRPVYDYDAAKGPAIYRNRVWQKPATSPIKMTMEQADSVPAYIQIDKPMTFQGGPIKATIDPQRLSIPGVLQRADIFVLRMIADSFGERPIYLSRTSAGYGSELGIGSYLLTQGLATKLFIPPASANKDTLLVAGAGWVDVGRTKTLWDSVFVGQRSLAQRHDWVDRPSVGIPYLYVATGLMLSEVLQATGDSSSASRVLRDAKGVAQGVKLTELLSQLEQQAPPTSPAANPLLVPPSDTQLGKQVPVKKR
;
A
#
# COMPACT_ATOMS: atom_id res chain seq x y z
N MET A 1 -36.96 -30.16 3.21
CA MET A 1 -37.22 -30.71 4.55
C MET A 1 -37.02 -29.61 5.57
N ALA A 2 -38.12 -29.16 6.19
CA ALA A 2 -38.09 -28.08 7.16
C ALA A 2 -37.56 -28.63 8.49
N SER A 3 -36.34 -28.23 8.87
CA SER A 3 -35.86 -28.36 10.24
C SER A 3 -36.76 -27.48 11.11
N THR A 4 -37.54 -28.10 11.98
CA THR A 4 -38.30 -27.42 13.03
C THR A 4 -37.31 -26.79 14.01
N SER A 5 -37.06 -25.49 13.85
CA SER A 5 -36.25 -24.68 14.77
C SER A 5 -36.81 -24.82 16.19
N SER A 6 -35.94 -25.14 17.17
CA SER A 6 -36.37 -25.22 18.56
C SER A 6 -36.85 -23.85 19.08
N PRO A 7 -37.74 -23.77 20.08
CA PRO A 7 -38.26 -22.50 20.60
C PRO A 7 -37.17 -21.50 21.06
N SER A 8 -35.97 -21.97 21.41
CA SER A 8 -34.85 -21.12 21.83
C SER A 8 -34.15 -20.38 20.68
N GLU A 9 -34.26 -20.86 19.44
CA GLU A 9 -33.68 -20.16 18.27
C GLU A 9 -34.47 -18.91 17.88
N LEU A 10 -35.76 -18.83 18.28
CA LEU A 10 -36.67 -17.77 17.85
C LEU A 10 -36.62 -16.49 18.72
N ASP A 11 -36.03 -16.53 19.93
CA ASP A 11 -35.87 -15.36 20.84
C ASP A 11 -34.40 -14.97 21.08
N TYR A 12 -33.51 -15.21 20.10
CA TYR A 12 -32.13 -14.75 20.18
C TYR A 12 -32.03 -13.23 20.05
N ARG A 13 -31.50 -12.60 21.11
CA ARG A 13 -31.11 -11.18 21.14
C ARG A 13 -29.58 -11.04 20.98
N PRO A 14 -29.08 -10.39 19.92
CA PRO A 14 -27.65 -10.20 19.72
C PRO A 14 -26.97 -9.46 20.88
N SER A 15 -25.75 -9.86 21.23
CA SER A 15 -24.96 -9.19 22.27
C SER A 15 -24.23 -7.96 21.73
N TYR A 16 -24.99 -6.93 21.32
CA TYR A 16 -24.40 -5.69 20.79
C TYR A 16 -23.44 -4.99 21.75
N LEU A 17 -23.72 -5.02 23.06
CA LEU A 17 -22.80 -4.45 24.06
C LEU A 17 -21.46 -5.20 24.11
N ALA A 18 -21.49 -6.54 24.11
CA ALA A 18 -20.26 -7.34 24.10
C ALA A 18 -19.48 -7.15 22.79
N ALA A 19 -20.18 -7.10 21.66
CA ALA A 19 -19.57 -6.78 20.37
C ALA A 19 -18.90 -5.39 20.38
N GLY A 20 -19.55 -4.38 20.98
CA GLY A 20 -18.99 -3.04 21.14
C GLY A 20 -17.74 -3.01 22.01
N ILE A 21 -17.72 -3.76 23.12
CA ILE A 21 -16.53 -3.90 23.98
C ILE A 21 -15.38 -4.58 23.22
N VAL A 22 -15.67 -5.64 22.46
CA VAL A 22 -14.67 -6.33 21.63
C VAL A 22 -14.12 -5.41 20.55
N SER A 23 -14.99 -4.68 19.84
CA SER A 23 -14.57 -3.64 18.89
C SER A 23 -13.68 -2.59 19.56
N ALA A 24 -14.04 -2.09 20.75
CA ALA A 24 -13.22 -1.13 21.48
C ALA A 24 -11.85 -1.71 21.88
N ALA A 25 -11.78 -2.96 22.32
CA ALA A 25 -10.52 -3.62 22.66
C ALA A 25 -9.61 -3.81 21.43
N VAL A 26 -10.17 -4.24 20.30
CA VAL A 26 -9.44 -4.34 19.02
C VAL A 26 -8.98 -2.96 18.54
N PHE A 27 -9.83 -1.93 18.67
CA PHE A 27 -9.46 -0.56 18.36
C PHE A 27 -8.29 -0.08 19.21
N LEU A 28 -8.30 -0.32 20.51
CA LEU A 28 -7.19 0.02 21.41
C LEU A 28 -5.89 -0.69 21.02
N LEU A 29 -5.96 -1.98 20.65
CA LEU A 29 -4.81 -2.72 20.12
C LEU A 29 -4.22 -2.01 18.89
N TYR A 30 -5.06 -1.66 17.92
CA TYR A 30 -4.63 -0.97 16.71
C TYR A 30 -4.13 0.44 16.99
N LEU A 31 -4.71 1.17 17.95
CA LEU A 31 -4.21 2.49 18.35
C LEU A 31 -2.81 2.44 18.96
N VAL A 32 -2.53 1.48 19.85
CA VAL A 32 -1.21 1.33 20.49
C VAL A 32 -0.14 0.92 19.47
N THR A 33 -0.54 0.28 18.38
CA THR A 33 0.36 -0.21 17.32
C THR A 33 0.29 0.63 16.03
N LEU A 34 -0.43 1.75 16.06
CA LEU A 34 -0.71 2.63 14.92
C LEU A 34 0.57 3.32 14.40
N SER A 35 0.65 3.50 13.08
CA SER A 35 1.68 4.35 12.48
C SER A 35 1.47 5.82 12.88
N PRO A 36 2.51 6.50 13.43
CA PRO A 36 2.45 7.93 13.75
C PRO A 36 2.54 8.83 12.50
N SER A 37 2.81 8.25 11.32
CA SER A 37 3.05 8.96 10.08
C SER A 37 2.49 8.20 8.86
N THR A 38 2.75 8.72 7.67
CA THR A 38 2.54 7.98 6.41
C THR A 38 3.50 6.78 6.30
N ALA A 39 3.22 5.88 5.36
CA ALA A 39 4.06 4.73 5.05
C ALA A 39 4.27 4.55 3.54
N MET A 40 5.03 3.50 3.19
CA MET A 40 5.34 3.13 1.80
C MET A 40 4.09 2.76 1.00
N TRP A 41 4.29 2.60 -0.31
CA TRP A 41 3.24 2.30 -1.28
C TRP A 41 2.15 3.39 -1.29
N ASP A 42 0.90 2.99 -1.51
CA ASP A 42 -0.22 3.89 -1.79
C ASP A 42 -0.64 4.75 -0.56
N THR A 43 -0.12 4.47 0.64
CA THR A 43 -0.48 5.19 1.89
C THR A 43 -0.38 6.71 1.73
N SER A 44 0.77 7.18 1.23
CA SER A 44 1.07 8.61 1.12
C SER A 44 0.18 9.30 0.09
N GLU A 45 -0.14 8.60 -1.00
CA GLU A 45 -1.03 9.07 -2.05
C GLU A 45 -2.46 9.21 -1.54
N TYR A 46 -3.01 8.20 -0.87
CA TYR A 46 -4.39 8.24 -0.37
C TYR A 46 -4.58 9.26 0.76
N ILE A 47 -3.60 9.44 1.64
CA ILE A 47 -3.63 10.52 2.64
C ILE A 47 -3.62 11.89 1.94
N THR A 48 -2.79 12.05 0.91
CA THR A 48 -2.73 13.29 0.12
C THR A 48 -4.05 13.56 -0.59
N ALA A 49 -4.59 12.57 -1.30
CA ALA A 49 -5.85 12.67 -2.03
C ALA A 49 -7.02 13.02 -1.09
N ALA A 50 -7.12 12.39 0.08
CA ALA A 50 -8.09 12.74 1.11
C ALA A 50 -7.91 14.18 1.62
N THR A 51 -6.67 14.66 1.74
CA THR A 51 -6.35 16.01 2.23
C THR A 51 -6.74 17.08 1.22
N VAL A 52 -6.42 16.89 -0.07
CA VAL A 52 -6.68 17.88 -1.11
C VAL A 52 -8.01 17.66 -1.86
N LEU A 53 -8.80 16.66 -1.43
CA LEU A 53 -9.96 16.14 -2.20
C LEU A 53 -9.56 15.87 -3.66
N GLY A 54 -8.42 15.20 -3.83
CA GLY A 54 -7.81 14.83 -5.10
C GLY A 54 -8.24 13.44 -5.59
N MET A 55 -7.69 13.03 -6.72
CA MET A 55 -7.98 11.74 -7.36
C MET A 55 -6.78 10.82 -7.28
N PRO A 56 -6.78 9.79 -6.40
CA PRO A 56 -5.74 8.78 -6.40
C PRO A 56 -5.86 7.94 -7.67
N HIS A 57 -4.90 7.05 -7.86
CA HIS A 57 -4.79 6.20 -9.02
C HIS A 57 -6.09 5.43 -9.30
N PRO A 58 -6.34 5.10 -10.58
CA PRO A 58 -7.60 4.50 -10.99
C PRO A 58 -7.96 3.22 -10.22
N PRO A 59 -9.20 3.11 -9.72
CA PRO A 59 -10.39 3.85 -10.18
C PRO A 59 -10.74 5.09 -9.34
N GLY A 60 -9.81 5.67 -8.56
CA GLY A 60 -9.99 6.91 -7.81
C GLY A 60 -10.73 6.81 -6.47
N ASN A 61 -11.46 5.73 -6.22
CA ASN A 61 -12.05 5.36 -4.93
C ASN A 61 -12.74 6.52 -4.16
N PRO A 62 -13.74 7.18 -4.78
CA PRO A 62 -14.27 8.46 -4.32
C PRO A 62 -14.91 8.39 -2.92
N LEU A 63 -15.55 7.28 -2.55
CA LEU A 63 -16.14 7.16 -1.20
C LEU A 63 -15.05 7.22 -0.12
N PHE A 64 -13.90 6.58 -0.36
CA PHE A 64 -12.77 6.66 0.56
C PHE A 64 -12.27 8.09 0.68
N VAL A 65 -12.08 8.80 -0.44
CA VAL A 65 -11.57 10.19 -0.42
C VAL A 65 -12.50 11.10 0.40
N LEU A 66 -13.82 10.92 0.29
CA LEU A 66 -14.81 11.67 1.06
C LEU A 66 -14.73 11.37 2.56
N ILE A 67 -14.69 10.08 2.95
CA ILE A 67 -14.59 9.69 4.37
C ILE A 67 -13.23 10.11 4.95
N GLY A 68 -12.16 9.90 4.18
CA GLY A 68 -10.80 10.32 4.53
C GLY A 68 -10.72 11.83 4.75
N ARG A 69 -11.39 12.64 3.92
CA ARG A 69 -11.48 14.10 4.13
C ARG A 69 -12.16 14.45 5.44
N VAL A 70 -13.24 13.75 5.81
CA VAL A 70 -13.89 13.94 7.11
C VAL A 70 -12.91 13.66 8.24
N PHE A 71 -12.18 12.55 8.20
CA PHE A 71 -11.17 12.26 9.22
C PHE A 71 -10.02 13.26 9.25
N ALA A 72 -9.56 13.73 8.08
CA ALA A 72 -8.50 14.73 7.98
C ALA A 72 -8.84 16.04 8.71
N ILE A 73 -10.13 16.45 8.75
CA ILE A 73 -10.57 17.68 9.44
C ILE A 73 -10.90 17.48 10.92
N LEU A 74 -11.09 16.24 11.40
CA LEU A 74 -11.41 15.97 12.80
C LEU A 74 -10.22 16.30 13.73
N PRO A 75 -10.41 17.02 14.84
CA PRO A 75 -9.32 17.36 15.77
C PRO A 75 -9.00 16.21 16.74
N ILE A 76 -8.83 14.99 16.23
CA ILE A 76 -8.59 13.76 17.03
C ILE A 76 -7.10 13.42 17.20
N ALA A 77 -6.22 14.02 16.40
CA ALA A 77 -4.77 13.87 16.47
C ALA A 77 -4.06 15.09 15.86
N SER A 78 -2.78 15.29 16.16
CA SER A 78 -2.00 16.43 15.62
C SER A 78 -1.71 16.30 14.13
N SER A 79 -1.27 15.13 13.66
CA SER A 79 -0.96 14.89 12.24
C SER A 79 -2.16 14.36 11.47
N ILE A 80 -2.30 14.77 10.20
CA ILE A 80 -3.35 14.28 9.30
C ILE A 80 -3.18 12.78 9.01
N ALA A 81 -1.94 12.31 8.89
CA ALA A 81 -1.65 10.89 8.72
C ALA A 81 -2.24 10.03 9.86
N VAL A 82 -2.05 10.43 11.13
CA VAL A 82 -2.64 9.70 12.26
C VAL A 82 -4.16 9.71 12.21
N ARG A 83 -4.80 10.84 11.87
CA ARG A 83 -6.26 10.90 11.73
C ARG A 83 -6.79 9.89 10.70
N ILE A 84 -6.10 9.77 9.57
CA ILE A 84 -6.48 8.84 8.51
C ILE A 84 -6.08 7.39 8.84
N ASN A 85 -5.02 7.15 9.60
CA ASN A 85 -4.70 5.82 10.13
C ASN A 85 -5.74 5.36 11.17
N ILE A 86 -6.26 6.28 12.00
CA ILE A 86 -7.37 5.99 12.93
C ILE A 86 -8.62 5.52 12.18
N LEU A 87 -8.93 6.08 11.00
CA LEU A 87 -10.03 5.58 10.16
C LEU A 87 -9.87 4.09 9.84
N ALA A 88 -8.66 3.65 9.45
CA ALA A 88 -8.39 2.24 9.17
C ALA A 88 -8.62 1.37 10.43
N ALA A 89 -8.12 1.81 11.58
CA ALA A 89 -8.29 1.12 12.86
C ALA A 89 -9.78 1.00 13.27
N VAL A 90 -10.55 2.08 13.12
CA VAL A 90 -12.01 2.10 13.42
C VAL A 90 -12.76 1.12 12.52
N CYS A 91 -12.51 1.15 11.20
CA CYS A 91 -13.20 0.28 10.26
C CYS A 91 -12.93 -1.21 10.55
N SER A 92 -11.69 -1.60 10.79
CA SER A 92 -11.35 -2.98 11.12
C SER A 92 -11.88 -3.41 12.49
N ALA A 93 -11.88 -2.52 13.49
CA ALA A 93 -12.47 -2.78 14.80
C ALA A 93 -14.00 -3.03 14.74
N ILE A 94 -14.72 -2.25 13.92
CA ILE A 94 -16.16 -2.48 13.65
C ILE A 94 -16.36 -3.85 12.97
N SER A 95 -15.48 -4.19 12.04
CA SER A 95 -15.51 -5.50 11.34
C SER A 95 -15.37 -6.66 12.32
N ALA A 96 -14.43 -6.57 13.28
CA ALA A 96 -14.25 -7.57 14.33
C ALA A 96 -15.51 -7.74 15.20
N GLY A 97 -16.21 -6.65 15.50
CA GLY A 97 -17.50 -6.69 16.21
C GLY A 97 -18.62 -7.36 15.39
N ALA A 98 -18.65 -7.16 14.07
CA ALA A 98 -19.60 -7.86 13.20
C ALA A 98 -19.29 -9.36 13.11
N TRP A 99 -18.02 -9.75 13.00
CA TRP A 99 -17.60 -11.16 13.05
C TRP A 99 -17.91 -11.82 14.39
N PHE A 100 -17.75 -11.07 15.50
CA PHE A 100 -18.21 -11.51 16.82
C PHE A 100 -19.71 -11.84 16.81
N LEU A 101 -20.55 -10.96 16.27
CA LEU A 101 -22.01 -11.14 16.26
C LEU A 101 -22.43 -12.33 15.40
N ILE A 102 -21.78 -12.52 14.26
CA ILE A 102 -22.02 -13.68 13.38
C ILE A 102 -21.67 -14.97 14.11
N THR A 103 -20.48 -15.05 14.71
CA THR A 103 -20.05 -16.24 15.46
C THR A 103 -20.98 -16.52 16.65
N GLU A 104 -21.34 -15.51 17.44
CA GLU A 104 -22.27 -15.66 18.56
C GLU A 104 -23.61 -16.23 18.08
N ARG A 105 -24.13 -15.73 16.95
CA ARG A 105 -25.39 -16.21 16.36
C ARG A 105 -25.31 -17.66 15.92
N VAL A 106 -24.23 -18.07 15.25
CA VAL A 106 -24.04 -19.47 14.83
C VAL A 106 -24.02 -20.41 16.04
N LEU A 107 -23.48 -19.96 17.17
CA LEU A 107 -23.38 -20.76 18.40
C LEU A 107 -24.69 -20.90 19.20
N VAL A 108 -25.78 -20.23 18.80
CA VAL A 108 -27.08 -20.30 19.49
C VAL A 108 -27.63 -21.73 19.54
N GLY A 109 -27.53 -22.46 18.43
CA GLY A 109 -27.99 -23.85 18.34
C GLY A 109 -27.09 -24.87 19.06
N TRP A 110 -25.95 -24.45 19.62
CA TRP A 110 -24.98 -25.32 20.27
C TRP A 110 -24.88 -25.10 21.77
N PHE A 111 -24.79 -23.85 22.22
CA PHE A 111 -24.67 -23.52 23.63
C PHE A 111 -25.89 -22.77 24.14
N GLU A 112 -26.53 -23.31 25.17
CA GLU A 112 -27.65 -22.67 25.87
C GLU A 112 -27.18 -21.42 26.63
N GLN A 113 -25.99 -21.47 27.24
CA GLN A 113 -25.49 -20.38 28.08
C GLN A 113 -24.85 -19.27 27.24
N ARG A 114 -25.32 -18.05 27.43
CA ARG A 114 -24.91 -16.87 26.65
C ARG A 114 -23.40 -16.59 26.71
N TRP A 115 -22.78 -16.75 27.87
CA TRP A 115 -21.35 -16.48 28.04
C TRP A 115 -20.46 -17.36 27.15
N GLN A 116 -20.88 -18.59 26.84
CA GLN A 116 -20.14 -19.51 25.96
C GLN A 116 -20.18 -19.04 24.51
N ARG A 117 -21.33 -18.50 24.08
CA ARG A 117 -21.49 -17.90 22.75
C ARG A 117 -20.69 -16.61 22.62
N ILE A 118 -20.70 -15.78 23.66
CA ILE A 118 -19.86 -14.58 23.77
C ILE A 118 -18.38 -14.98 23.67
N LEU A 119 -17.93 -16.01 24.40
CA LEU A 119 -16.56 -16.50 24.33
C LEU A 119 -16.18 -16.90 22.89
N GLY A 120 -17.02 -17.65 22.19
CA GLY A 120 -16.78 -17.98 20.78
C GLY A 120 -16.67 -16.74 19.88
N GLY A 121 -17.54 -15.74 20.09
CA GLY A 121 -17.43 -14.44 19.43
C GLY A 121 -16.12 -13.72 19.71
N VAL A 122 -15.64 -13.71 20.97
CA VAL A 122 -14.34 -13.12 21.35
C VAL A 122 -13.20 -13.83 20.63
N LEU A 123 -13.22 -15.16 20.57
CA LEU A 123 -12.20 -15.94 19.87
C LEU A 123 -12.16 -15.61 18.36
N ALA A 124 -13.32 -15.45 17.72
CA ALA A 124 -13.39 -15.08 16.31
C ALA A 124 -12.80 -13.69 16.03
N ALA A 125 -13.17 -12.72 16.86
CA ALA A 125 -12.63 -11.37 16.77
C ALA A 125 -11.12 -11.34 17.02
N LEU A 126 -10.64 -12.05 18.04
CA LEU A 126 -9.20 -12.11 18.37
C LEU A 126 -8.40 -12.74 17.24
N ILE A 127 -8.78 -13.93 16.76
CA ILE A 127 -8.08 -14.63 15.67
C ILE A 127 -8.09 -13.79 14.39
N GLY A 128 -9.26 -13.27 14.01
CA GLY A 128 -9.41 -12.48 12.77
C GLY A 128 -8.69 -11.13 12.82
N ALA A 129 -8.74 -10.42 13.96
CA ALA A 129 -8.15 -9.10 14.11
C ALA A 129 -6.61 -9.13 14.24
N THR A 130 -6.04 -10.24 14.71
CA THR A 130 -4.59 -10.39 14.92
C THR A 130 -3.89 -11.19 13.82
N ALA A 131 -4.64 -11.65 12.81
CA ALA A 131 -4.08 -12.14 11.57
C ALA A 131 -3.17 -11.07 10.94
N PHE A 132 -1.96 -11.44 10.53
CA PHE A 132 -0.91 -10.49 10.11
C PHE A 132 -1.41 -9.43 9.12
N THR A 133 -2.03 -9.84 8.00
CA THR A 133 -2.47 -8.89 6.98
C THR A 133 -3.60 -7.99 7.51
N VAL A 134 -4.50 -8.54 8.33
CA VAL A 134 -5.60 -7.77 8.94
C VAL A 134 -5.06 -6.71 9.87
N TRP A 135 -4.17 -7.09 10.79
CA TRP A 135 -3.58 -6.17 11.74
C TRP A 135 -2.74 -5.12 11.02
N ASN A 136 -1.83 -5.54 10.14
CA ASN A 136 -0.94 -4.65 9.40
C ASN A 136 -1.71 -3.56 8.63
N GLN A 137 -2.79 -3.93 7.92
CA GLN A 137 -3.63 -2.97 7.19
C GLN A 137 -4.51 -2.09 8.10
N SER A 138 -4.66 -2.45 9.38
CA SER A 138 -5.49 -1.71 10.35
C SER A 138 -4.70 -0.65 11.12
N VAL A 139 -3.37 -0.74 11.10
CA VAL A 139 -2.48 0.20 11.82
C VAL A 139 -1.82 1.22 10.89
N VAL A 140 -2.02 1.08 9.58
CA VAL A 140 -1.66 2.08 8.59
C VAL A 140 -2.67 2.06 7.47
N ASN A 141 -3.14 3.23 7.05
CA ASN A 141 -4.12 3.33 5.99
C ASN A 141 -3.45 3.27 4.61
N GLU A 142 -2.98 2.07 4.25
CA GLU A 142 -2.30 1.87 2.99
C GLU A 142 -3.23 2.11 1.79
N LYS A 143 -4.52 1.81 1.94
CA LYS A 143 -5.52 1.94 0.87
C LYS A 143 -6.95 1.86 1.41
N VAL A 144 -7.90 1.61 0.52
CA VAL A 144 -9.35 1.56 0.77
C VAL A 144 -9.88 0.25 1.38
N TYR A 145 -9.00 -0.67 1.78
CA TYR A 145 -9.38 -2.05 2.07
C TYR A 145 -10.07 -2.26 3.41
N THR A 146 -9.70 -1.50 4.45
CA THR A 146 -10.35 -1.58 5.77
C THR A 146 -11.80 -1.09 5.74
N VAL A 147 -12.10 -0.06 4.94
CA VAL A 147 -13.48 0.39 4.67
C VAL A 147 -14.27 -0.72 3.96
N SER A 148 -13.66 -1.41 2.99
CA SER A 148 -14.28 -2.55 2.31
C SER A 148 -14.54 -3.71 3.28
N LEU A 149 -13.59 -4.01 4.16
CA LEU A 149 -13.71 -5.03 5.20
C LEU A 149 -14.91 -4.74 6.12
N MET A 150 -15.05 -3.49 6.58
CA MET A 150 -16.18 -3.04 7.39
C MET A 150 -17.50 -3.20 6.64
N GLY A 151 -17.55 -2.78 5.38
CA GLY A 151 -18.74 -2.94 4.53
C GLY A 151 -19.15 -4.40 4.39
N ILE A 152 -18.20 -5.29 4.04
CA ILE A 152 -18.44 -6.73 3.90
C ILE A 152 -18.94 -7.32 5.22
N ALA A 153 -18.30 -7.01 6.34
CA ALA A 153 -18.67 -7.56 7.64
C ALA A 153 -20.08 -7.12 8.10
N ILE A 154 -20.44 -5.85 7.89
CA ILE A 154 -21.78 -5.34 8.18
C ILE A 154 -22.82 -6.00 7.26
N ILE A 155 -22.55 -6.08 5.96
CA ILE A 155 -23.41 -6.78 4.99
C ILE A 155 -23.59 -8.24 5.43
N SER A 156 -22.52 -8.91 5.85
CA SER A 156 -22.58 -10.29 6.35
C SER A 156 -23.48 -10.44 7.57
N TRP A 157 -23.36 -9.53 8.54
CA TRP A 157 -24.22 -9.56 9.71
C TRP A 157 -25.69 -9.34 9.33
N LEU A 158 -25.97 -8.36 8.47
CA LEU A 158 -27.31 -8.11 7.94
C LEU A 158 -27.88 -9.31 7.19
N MET A 159 -27.07 -10.00 6.39
CA MET A 159 -27.50 -11.19 5.66
C MET A 159 -27.77 -12.37 6.58
N VAL A 160 -26.98 -12.58 7.64
CA VAL A 160 -27.29 -13.59 8.66
C VAL A 160 -28.65 -13.28 9.32
N ARG A 161 -28.91 -12.01 9.65
CA ARG A 161 -30.20 -11.57 10.21
C ARG A 161 -31.37 -11.70 9.23
N TRP A 162 -31.13 -11.41 7.94
CA TRP A 162 -32.13 -11.65 6.91
C TRP A 162 -32.40 -13.14 6.75
N CYS A 163 -31.35 -13.97 6.73
CA CYS A 163 -31.49 -15.40 6.67
C CYS A 163 -32.39 -15.89 7.80
N ASP A 164 -32.22 -15.44 9.04
CA ASP A 164 -33.05 -15.76 10.22
C ASP A 164 -34.53 -15.39 10.10
N GLN A 165 -34.83 -14.25 9.47
CA GLN A 165 -36.19 -13.71 9.32
C GLN A 165 -36.36 -13.13 7.91
N PRO A 166 -36.53 -13.98 6.89
CA PRO A 166 -36.45 -13.57 5.49
C PRO A 166 -37.78 -13.06 4.94
N ASP A 167 -38.82 -13.02 5.78
CA ASP A 167 -40.19 -12.67 5.44
C ASP A 167 -40.59 -11.33 6.10
N GLY A 168 -41.48 -10.58 5.45
CA GLY A 168 -42.05 -9.33 5.98
C GLY A 168 -41.23 -8.05 5.71
N ARG A 169 -41.80 -6.90 6.10
CA ARG A 169 -41.25 -5.57 5.77
C ARG A 169 -39.83 -5.32 6.28
N LYS A 170 -39.46 -5.94 7.41
CA LYS A 170 -38.12 -5.81 7.99
C LYS A 170 -37.07 -6.50 7.11
N ALA A 171 -37.38 -7.68 6.59
CA ALA A 171 -36.52 -8.42 5.67
C ALA A 171 -36.28 -7.61 4.38
N ASP A 172 -37.34 -7.03 3.83
CA ASP A 172 -37.27 -6.17 2.64
C ASP A 172 -36.33 -4.97 2.85
N ARG A 173 -36.47 -4.28 3.98
CA ARG A 173 -35.60 -3.14 4.34
C ARG A 173 -34.14 -3.55 4.47
N ILE A 174 -33.86 -4.76 4.99
CA ILE A 174 -32.49 -5.29 5.07
C ILE A 174 -31.92 -5.49 3.65
N LEU A 175 -32.67 -6.08 2.72
CA LEU A 175 -32.18 -6.27 1.35
C LEU A 175 -31.93 -4.95 0.61
N VAL A 176 -32.81 -3.96 0.79
CA VAL A 176 -32.62 -2.61 0.24
C VAL A 176 -31.37 -1.95 0.83
N LEU A 177 -31.17 -2.05 2.15
CA LEU A 177 -29.96 -1.55 2.82
C LEU A 177 -28.70 -2.27 2.32
N VAL A 178 -28.73 -3.59 2.19
CA VAL A 178 -27.62 -4.38 1.65
C VAL A 178 -27.30 -3.95 0.22
N ALA A 179 -28.29 -3.71 -0.63
CA ALA A 179 -28.07 -3.21 -1.98
C ALA A 179 -27.42 -1.82 -2.00
N TYR A 180 -27.86 -0.90 -1.13
CA TYR A 180 -27.22 0.41 -0.93
C TYR A 180 -25.76 0.27 -0.47
N LEU A 181 -25.50 -0.58 0.53
CA LEU A 181 -24.15 -0.81 1.06
C LEU A 181 -23.23 -1.48 0.04
N CYS A 182 -23.75 -2.36 -0.83
CA CYS A 182 -23.01 -2.89 -1.97
C CYS A 182 -22.62 -1.77 -2.95
N GLY A 183 -23.56 -0.87 -3.29
CA GLY A 183 -23.29 0.30 -4.13
C GLY A 183 -22.22 1.23 -3.55
N LEU A 184 -22.34 1.58 -2.27
CA LEU A 184 -21.31 2.35 -1.54
C LEU A 184 -19.98 1.59 -1.50
N GLY A 185 -20.03 0.30 -1.20
CA GLY A 185 -18.87 -0.57 -1.18
C GLY A 185 -18.12 -0.52 -2.51
N TYR A 186 -18.84 -0.58 -3.63
CA TYR A 186 -18.28 -0.46 -4.97
C TYR A 186 -17.66 0.93 -5.23
N ALA A 187 -18.29 2.01 -4.76
CA ALA A 187 -17.74 3.37 -4.79
C ALA A 187 -16.50 3.57 -3.91
N ASN A 188 -16.29 2.71 -2.91
CA ASN A 188 -15.03 2.63 -2.17
C ASN A 188 -13.99 1.79 -2.92
N HIS A 189 -14.35 0.57 -3.35
CA HIS A 189 -13.50 -0.34 -4.11
C HIS A 189 -14.36 -1.46 -4.71
N MET A 190 -13.96 -2.05 -5.84
CA MET A 190 -14.68 -3.19 -6.43
C MET A 190 -14.85 -4.38 -5.46
N ALA A 191 -13.98 -4.48 -4.44
CA ALA A 191 -14.07 -5.47 -3.37
C ALA A 191 -15.37 -5.37 -2.56
N GLY A 192 -16.01 -4.20 -2.50
CA GLY A 192 -17.33 -4.04 -1.88
C GLY A 192 -18.41 -4.92 -2.50
N MET A 193 -18.20 -5.44 -3.71
CA MET A 193 -19.13 -6.37 -4.37
C MET A 193 -18.84 -7.85 -4.12
N LEU A 194 -17.79 -8.20 -3.37
CA LEU A 194 -17.43 -9.60 -3.11
C LEU A 194 -18.51 -10.38 -2.35
N ALA A 195 -19.38 -9.68 -1.61
CA ALA A 195 -20.51 -10.30 -0.94
C ALA A 195 -21.67 -10.67 -1.90
N ALA A 196 -21.74 -10.10 -3.10
CA ALA A 196 -22.92 -10.26 -3.98
C ALA A 196 -23.22 -11.70 -4.39
N PRO A 197 -22.24 -12.53 -4.81
CA PRO A 197 -22.51 -13.95 -5.11
C PRO A 197 -23.11 -14.69 -3.91
N ALA A 198 -22.58 -14.44 -2.70
CA ALA A 198 -23.09 -15.02 -1.46
C ALA A 198 -24.49 -14.52 -1.10
N ILE A 199 -24.78 -13.23 -1.31
CA ILE A 199 -26.13 -12.66 -1.13
C ILE A 199 -27.12 -13.35 -2.07
N GLY A 200 -26.79 -13.42 -3.36
CA GLY A 200 -27.66 -14.02 -4.37
C GLY A 200 -27.97 -15.49 -4.07
N LEU A 201 -26.95 -16.27 -3.72
CA LEU A 201 -27.13 -17.68 -3.38
C LEU A 201 -27.93 -17.86 -2.09
N ALA A 202 -27.69 -17.04 -1.06
CA ALA A 202 -28.46 -17.09 0.18
C ALA A 202 -29.94 -16.76 -0.07
N VAL A 203 -30.24 -15.74 -0.89
CA VAL A 203 -31.62 -15.40 -1.26
C VAL A 203 -32.27 -16.54 -2.02
N LEU A 204 -31.57 -17.13 -3.00
CA LEU A 204 -32.06 -18.26 -3.78
C LEU A 204 -32.38 -19.47 -2.90
N ILE A 205 -31.49 -19.84 -1.97
CA ILE A 205 -31.67 -21.04 -1.15
C ILE A 205 -32.68 -20.83 -0.03
N VAL A 206 -32.59 -19.70 0.70
CA VAL A 206 -33.41 -19.46 1.90
C VAL A 206 -34.85 -19.07 1.53
N ARG A 207 -35.00 -18.17 0.53
CA ARG A 207 -36.32 -17.69 0.06
C ARG A 207 -36.28 -17.26 -1.42
N TRP A 208 -36.21 -18.22 -2.34
CA TRP A 208 -36.19 -17.95 -3.79
C TRP A 208 -37.32 -17.06 -4.30
N ARG A 209 -38.53 -17.13 -3.70
CA ARG A 209 -39.70 -16.30 -4.06
C ARG A 209 -39.42 -14.80 -3.94
N THR A 210 -38.43 -14.39 -3.15
CA THR A 210 -37.98 -12.99 -3.06
C THR A 210 -37.54 -12.46 -4.42
N LEU A 211 -36.94 -13.31 -5.27
CA LEU A 211 -36.50 -12.96 -6.62
C LEU A 211 -37.65 -12.70 -7.60
N LEU A 212 -38.89 -13.07 -7.25
CA LEU A 212 -40.08 -12.77 -8.07
C LEU A 212 -40.72 -11.41 -7.72
N ARG A 213 -40.23 -10.74 -6.68
CA ARG A 213 -40.83 -9.51 -6.15
C ARG A 213 -40.26 -8.28 -6.84
N TRP A 214 -40.70 -8.01 -8.08
CA TRP A 214 -40.14 -6.94 -8.93
C TRP A 214 -40.09 -5.55 -8.27
N LYS A 215 -41.09 -5.16 -7.46
CA LYS A 215 -41.08 -3.87 -6.73
C LYS A 215 -39.92 -3.78 -5.73
N LEU A 216 -39.62 -4.89 -5.05
CA LEU A 216 -38.48 -4.97 -4.14
C LEU A 216 -37.16 -4.93 -4.92
N LEU A 217 -37.08 -5.66 -6.04
CA LEU A 217 -35.88 -5.63 -6.90
C LEU A 217 -35.60 -4.24 -7.46
N LEU A 218 -36.63 -3.49 -7.88
CA LEU A 218 -36.49 -2.10 -8.29
C LEU A 218 -36.02 -1.20 -7.14
N ALA A 219 -36.54 -1.39 -5.92
CA ALA A 219 -36.06 -0.66 -4.75
C ALA A 219 -34.60 -0.97 -4.44
N CYS A 220 -34.19 -2.24 -4.52
CA CYS A 220 -32.78 -2.65 -4.37
C CYS A 220 -31.90 -2.05 -5.48
N MET A 221 -32.36 -2.05 -6.74
CA MET A 221 -31.63 -1.45 -7.85
C MET A 221 -31.45 0.06 -7.65
N GLY A 222 -32.53 0.77 -7.29
CA GLY A 222 -32.47 2.20 -6.98
C GLY A 222 -31.54 2.52 -5.81
N ALA A 223 -31.56 1.68 -4.77
CA ALA A 223 -30.65 1.80 -3.62
C ALA A 223 -29.19 1.54 -4.01
N LEU A 224 -28.92 0.54 -4.84
CA LEU A 224 -27.58 0.26 -5.37
C LEU A 224 -27.05 1.43 -6.21
N VAL A 225 -27.86 1.97 -7.12
CA VAL A 225 -27.51 3.15 -7.92
C VAL A 225 -27.25 4.35 -7.02
N LEU A 226 -28.09 4.58 -6.01
CA LEU A 226 -27.86 5.63 -5.01
C LEU A 226 -26.52 5.47 -4.29
N GLY A 227 -26.13 4.24 -3.95
CA GLY A 227 -24.83 3.95 -3.35
C GLY A 227 -23.63 4.23 -4.27
N ILE A 228 -23.81 4.14 -5.59
CA ILE A 228 -22.75 4.39 -6.60
C ILE A 228 -22.54 5.90 -6.85
N THR A 229 -23.48 6.76 -6.43
CA THR A 229 -23.41 8.21 -6.65
C THR A 229 -22.11 8.92 -6.25
N PRO A 230 -21.27 8.47 -5.27
CA PRO A 230 -19.98 9.09 -5.02
C PRO A 230 -19.05 9.14 -6.24
N PHE A 231 -19.23 8.28 -7.26
CA PHE A 231 -18.48 8.38 -8.52
C PHE A 231 -18.69 9.70 -9.26
N ALA A 232 -19.83 10.38 -9.07
CA ALA A 232 -20.06 11.71 -9.64
C ALA A 232 -19.04 12.75 -9.15
N MET A 233 -18.39 12.52 -8.00
CA MET A 233 -17.34 13.37 -7.47
C MET A 233 -16.12 13.43 -8.39
N GLN A 234 -15.81 12.38 -9.15
CA GLN A 234 -14.59 12.31 -9.94
C GLN A 234 -14.49 13.39 -11.03
N PRO A 235 -15.41 13.47 -12.00
CA PRO A 235 -15.33 14.50 -13.05
C PRO A 235 -15.44 15.92 -12.50
N ILE A 236 -16.22 16.11 -11.42
CA ILE A 236 -16.39 17.42 -10.77
C ILE A 236 -15.09 17.86 -10.10
N ARG A 237 -14.48 17.00 -9.25
CA ARG A 237 -13.25 17.35 -8.55
C ARG A 237 -12.05 17.43 -9.48
N ALA A 238 -11.97 16.57 -10.49
CA ALA A 238 -10.91 16.64 -11.49
C ALA A 238 -10.89 18.00 -12.23
N ALA A 239 -12.06 18.60 -12.47
CA ALA A 239 -12.22 19.90 -13.12
C ALA A 239 -11.86 21.10 -12.23
N HIS A 240 -11.59 20.87 -10.94
CA HIS A 240 -11.06 21.86 -10.01
C HIS A 240 -9.54 21.77 -9.83
N PHE A 241 -8.87 20.93 -10.63
CA PHE A 241 -7.41 20.79 -10.68
C PHE A 241 -6.73 20.63 -9.30
N PRO A 242 -7.16 19.65 -8.47
CA PRO A 242 -6.47 19.37 -7.22
C PRO A 242 -5.00 19.00 -7.49
N ALA A 243 -4.12 19.23 -6.50
CA ALA A 243 -2.69 18.97 -6.64
C ALA A 243 -2.35 17.50 -7.01
N LEU A 244 -3.23 16.58 -6.62
CA LEU A 244 -3.20 15.16 -6.98
C LEU A 244 -4.47 14.86 -7.80
N ASN A 245 -4.34 14.70 -9.11
CA ASN A 245 -5.45 14.52 -10.05
C ASN A 245 -5.17 13.40 -11.05
N GLU A 246 -4.90 12.18 -10.55
CA GLU A 246 -4.52 11.06 -11.41
C GLU A 246 -5.62 10.70 -12.41
N GLY A 247 -5.22 10.41 -13.65
CA GLY A 247 -6.12 10.11 -14.77
C GLY A 247 -6.91 11.31 -15.31
N GLU A 248 -7.06 12.38 -14.52
CA GLU A 248 -7.85 13.57 -14.82
C GLU A 248 -9.18 13.23 -15.53
N PRO A 249 -10.13 12.58 -14.81
CA PRO A 249 -11.36 12.00 -15.37
C PRO A 249 -12.42 13.05 -15.77
N THR A 250 -12.04 14.06 -16.56
CA THR A 250 -12.91 15.16 -17.02
C THR A 250 -12.41 15.74 -18.34
N ALA A 251 -13.28 16.26 -19.19
CA ALA A 251 -12.89 17.08 -20.35
C ALA A 251 -12.79 18.58 -20.02
N CYS A 252 -13.16 18.99 -18.81
CA CYS A 252 -13.00 20.36 -18.32
C CYS A 252 -11.53 20.64 -17.96
N ARG A 253 -10.67 20.83 -18.96
CA ARG A 253 -9.21 20.94 -18.77
C ARG A 253 -8.73 22.34 -18.35
N THR A 254 -9.55 23.36 -18.49
CA THR A 254 -9.20 24.77 -18.18
C THR A 254 -10.11 25.37 -17.11
N GLU A 255 -11.41 25.14 -17.23
CA GLU A 255 -12.42 25.60 -16.29
C GLU A 255 -13.61 24.64 -16.24
N LEU A 256 -14.32 24.64 -15.12
CA LEU A 256 -15.52 23.83 -14.94
C LEU A 256 -16.72 24.54 -15.57
N THR A 257 -17.26 23.97 -16.65
CA THR A 257 -18.50 24.43 -17.29
C THR A 257 -19.44 23.26 -17.54
N ALA A 258 -20.74 23.55 -17.70
CA ALA A 258 -21.73 22.51 -17.99
C ALA A 258 -21.46 21.81 -19.33
N SER A 259 -21.01 22.55 -20.35
CA SER A 259 -20.75 22.00 -21.69
C SER A 259 -19.64 20.95 -21.68
N CYS A 260 -18.52 21.19 -20.97
CA CYS A 260 -17.47 20.19 -20.84
C CYS A 260 -17.87 19.06 -19.88
N THR A 261 -18.58 19.36 -18.79
CA THR A 261 -18.96 18.37 -17.77
C THR A 261 -19.87 17.28 -18.34
N PHE A 262 -20.88 17.66 -19.13
CA PHE A 262 -21.82 16.73 -19.75
C PHE A 262 -21.43 16.33 -21.18
N SER A 263 -20.16 16.54 -21.56
CA SER A 263 -19.65 16.14 -22.87
C SER A 263 -19.33 14.65 -22.94
N LYS A 264 -19.33 14.12 -24.17
CA LYS A 264 -18.78 12.78 -24.47
C LYS A 264 -17.33 12.62 -23.97
N GLY A 265 -16.52 13.68 -24.06
CA GLY A 265 -15.13 13.64 -23.61
C GLY A 265 -14.98 13.40 -22.10
N THR A 266 -15.85 14.00 -21.28
CA THR A 266 -15.84 13.73 -19.82
C THR A 266 -16.29 12.31 -19.54
N TYR A 267 -17.31 11.81 -20.24
CA TYR A 267 -17.74 10.42 -20.11
C TYR A 267 -16.61 9.45 -20.50
N ASP A 268 -15.94 9.66 -21.63
CA ASP A 268 -14.84 8.81 -22.10
C ASP A 268 -13.66 8.84 -21.11
N ALA A 269 -13.26 10.02 -20.62
CA ALA A 269 -12.20 10.16 -19.62
C ALA A 269 -12.57 9.49 -18.29
N PHE A 270 -13.80 9.67 -17.81
CA PHE A 270 -14.31 9.01 -16.62
C PHE A 270 -14.32 7.49 -16.78
N MET A 271 -14.85 6.97 -17.90
CA MET A 271 -14.93 5.53 -18.13
C MET A 271 -13.55 4.89 -18.30
N TYR A 272 -12.60 5.59 -18.92
CA TYR A 272 -11.21 5.14 -18.99
C TYR A 272 -10.58 5.00 -17.59
N ASN A 273 -10.79 6.00 -16.73
CA ASN A 273 -10.34 5.97 -15.33
C ASN A 273 -11.06 4.87 -14.53
N PHE A 274 -12.39 4.83 -14.59
CA PHE A 274 -13.24 3.89 -13.87
C PHE A 274 -12.93 2.43 -14.24
N ASN A 275 -12.76 2.12 -15.53
CA ASN A 275 -12.39 0.79 -16.02
C ASN A 275 -10.91 0.47 -15.86
N ARG A 276 -10.11 1.42 -15.35
CA ARG A 276 -8.66 1.28 -15.18
C ARG A 276 -7.94 0.94 -16.49
N GLY A 277 -8.32 1.61 -17.58
CA GLY A 277 -7.86 1.32 -18.95
C GLY A 277 -6.33 1.33 -19.11
N GLN A 278 -5.62 2.11 -18.30
CA GLN A 278 -4.16 2.22 -18.36
C GLN A 278 -3.38 0.96 -17.99
N TYR A 279 -4.00 -0.01 -17.30
CA TYR A 279 -3.28 -1.21 -16.86
C TYR A 279 -3.36 -2.39 -17.85
N GLY A 280 -4.16 -2.27 -18.92
CA GLY A 280 -4.22 -3.28 -19.99
C GLY A 280 -4.34 -4.73 -19.50
N LYS A 281 -5.29 -5.00 -18.58
CA LYS A 281 -5.44 -6.35 -18.03
C LYS A 281 -5.78 -7.35 -19.14
N PRO A 282 -5.13 -8.54 -19.17
CA PRO A 282 -5.47 -9.58 -20.12
C PRO A 282 -6.88 -10.11 -19.87
N GLU A 283 -7.43 -10.82 -20.85
CA GLU A 283 -8.71 -11.51 -20.69
C GLU A 283 -8.65 -12.53 -19.53
N LEU A 284 -9.78 -12.82 -18.89
CA LEU A 284 -9.82 -13.76 -17.75
C LEU A 284 -9.40 -15.20 -18.12
N SER A 285 -9.58 -15.56 -19.40
CA SER A 285 -9.13 -16.81 -20.03
C SER A 285 -7.60 -16.91 -20.12
N GLU A 286 -6.91 -15.78 -20.27
CA GLU A 286 -5.46 -15.70 -20.40
C GLU A 286 -4.81 -15.58 -19.01
N ARG A 287 -4.31 -16.71 -18.49
CA ARG A 287 -3.68 -16.75 -17.17
C ARG A 287 -2.29 -16.12 -17.19
N GLN A 288 -2.01 -15.21 -16.26
CA GLN A 288 -0.68 -14.59 -16.12
C GLN A 288 0.34 -15.49 -15.38
N ALA A 289 -0.15 -16.52 -14.70
CA ALA A 289 0.63 -17.59 -14.09
C ALA A 289 -0.24 -18.84 -13.98
N PRO A 290 0.35 -20.06 -13.88
CA PRO A 290 -0.42 -21.27 -13.63
C PRO A 290 -1.34 -21.12 -12.42
N PHE A 291 -2.57 -21.64 -12.51
CA PHE A 291 -3.53 -21.53 -11.39
C PHE A 291 -2.97 -22.15 -10.10
N THR A 292 -2.19 -23.23 -10.21
CA THR A 292 -1.47 -23.84 -9.07
C THR A 292 -0.49 -22.88 -8.41
N ALA A 293 0.24 -22.07 -9.17
CA ALA A 293 1.13 -21.04 -8.63
C ALA A 293 0.35 -19.96 -7.87
N GLN A 294 -0.82 -19.55 -8.38
CA GLN A 294 -1.66 -18.55 -7.72
C GLN A 294 -2.31 -19.09 -6.43
N VAL A 295 -2.70 -20.37 -6.40
CA VAL A 295 -3.10 -21.05 -5.15
C VAL A 295 -1.91 -21.16 -4.18
N GLY A 296 -0.72 -21.48 -4.69
CA GLY A 296 0.52 -21.49 -3.90
C GLY A 296 0.83 -20.12 -3.29
N MET A 297 0.56 -19.04 -4.02
CA MET A 297 0.69 -17.67 -3.53
C MET A 297 -0.33 -17.36 -2.43
N TRP A 298 -1.58 -17.77 -2.59
CA TRP A 298 -2.57 -17.67 -1.50
C TRP A 298 -2.12 -18.45 -0.27
N TRP A 299 -1.57 -19.65 -0.44
CA TRP A 299 -1.03 -20.44 0.67
C TRP A 299 0.15 -19.74 1.37
N LEU A 300 1.06 -19.13 0.60
CA LEU A 300 2.13 -18.30 1.15
C LEU A 300 1.58 -17.19 2.05
N TYR A 301 0.56 -16.46 1.59
CA TYR A 301 -0.08 -15.40 2.36
C TYR A 301 -0.88 -15.95 3.55
N PHE A 302 -1.54 -17.09 3.41
CA PHE A 302 -2.26 -17.75 4.51
C PHE A 302 -1.29 -18.13 5.65
N LYS A 303 -0.09 -18.60 5.32
CA LYS A 303 0.97 -18.88 6.31
C LYS A 303 1.34 -17.66 7.13
N TRP A 304 1.41 -16.48 6.51
CA TRP A 304 1.78 -15.25 7.19
C TRP A 304 0.80 -14.82 8.27
N GLN A 305 -0.48 -15.22 8.17
CA GLN A 305 -1.52 -14.75 9.07
C GLN A 305 -1.25 -15.15 10.53
N TRP A 306 -0.58 -16.27 10.75
CA TRP A 306 -0.42 -16.85 12.09
C TRP A 306 0.99 -16.67 12.65
N LEU A 307 1.98 -16.46 11.77
CA LEU A 307 3.35 -16.08 12.09
C LEU A 307 4.00 -15.55 10.81
N ARG A 308 4.26 -14.24 10.73
CA ARG A 308 4.99 -13.65 9.60
C ARG A 308 6.51 -13.87 9.76
N ASP A 309 7.04 -14.78 8.95
CA ASP A 309 8.47 -15.04 8.79
C ASP A 309 8.89 -14.54 7.40
N ALA A 310 9.54 -13.38 7.33
CA ALA A 310 9.97 -12.74 6.08
C ALA A 310 11.35 -13.17 5.61
N HIS A 311 12.17 -13.68 6.53
CA HIS A 311 13.58 -14.01 6.29
C HIS A 311 13.85 -15.51 6.33
N TYR A 312 12.79 -16.33 6.42
CA TYR A 312 12.88 -17.79 6.51
C TYR A 312 13.67 -18.27 7.75
N ASP A 313 13.57 -17.53 8.86
CA ASP A 313 14.21 -17.87 10.14
C ASP A 313 13.49 -19.02 10.85
N ARG A 314 12.17 -19.16 10.61
CA ARG A 314 11.23 -20.04 11.32
C ARG A 314 10.22 -20.72 10.38
N PRO A 315 10.67 -21.35 9.27
CA PRO A 315 9.76 -21.85 8.23
C PRO A 315 8.87 -23.00 8.72
N PHE A 316 9.39 -23.86 9.61
CA PHE A 316 8.63 -24.95 10.20
C PHE A 316 7.52 -24.43 11.13
N GLN A 317 7.82 -23.52 12.06
CA GLN A 317 6.81 -22.98 12.97
C GLN A 317 5.70 -22.26 12.20
N GLN A 318 6.06 -21.46 11.19
CA GLN A 318 5.09 -20.79 10.33
C GLN A 318 4.16 -21.82 9.66
N SER A 319 4.73 -22.86 9.06
CA SER A 319 3.95 -23.87 8.33
C SER A 319 3.08 -24.73 9.26
N LEU A 320 3.58 -25.08 10.45
CA LEU A 320 2.83 -25.80 11.47
C LEU A 320 1.62 -24.99 11.94
N LEU A 321 1.82 -23.71 12.29
CA LEU A 321 0.72 -22.84 12.70
C LEU A 321 -0.31 -22.66 11.59
N ALA A 322 0.14 -22.50 10.35
CA ALA A 322 -0.77 -22.46 9.21
C ALA A 322 -1.60 -23.74 9.07
N ALA A 323 -0.98 -24.92 9.20
CA ALA A 323 -1.72 -26.18 9.17
C ALA A 323 -2.75 -26.27 10.31
N VAL A 324 -2.38 -25.87 11.53
CA VAL A 324 -3.29 -25.85 12.69
C VAL A 324 -4.50 -24.95 12.42
N PHE A 325 -4.29 -23.70 12.02
CA PHE A 325 -5.39 -22.76 11.75
C PHE A 325 -6.19 -23.10 10.50
N LEU A 326 -5.59 -23.79 9.52
CA LEU A 326 -6.32 -24.36 8.39
C LEU A 326 -7.27 -25.47 8.86
N VAL A 327 -6.77 -26.43 9.65
CA VAL A 327 -7.58 -27.53 10.18
C VAL A 327 -8.70 -26.99 11.08
N LEU A 328 -8.42 -26.03 11.95
CA LEU A 328 -9.44 -25.36 12.76
C LEU A 328 -10.50 -24.68 11.89
N GLY A 329 -10.10 -23.95 10.85
CA GLY A 329 -11.05 -23.30 9.95
C GLY A 329 -11.91 -24.30 9.16
N LEU A 330 -11.31 -25.38 8.63
CA LEU A 330 -12.04 -26.42 7.92
C LEU A 330 -13.02 -27.16 8.86
N LEU A 331 -12.59 -27.50 10.08
CA LEU A 331 -13.45 -28.07 11.11
C LEU A 331 -14.60 -27.12 11.46
N GLY A 332 -14.32 -25.83 11.61
CA GLY A 332 -15.33 -24.83 11.90
C GLY A 332 -16.34 -24.65 10.77
N GLY A 333 -15.89 -24.64 9.51
CA GLY A 333 -16.77 -24.65 8.34
C GLY A 333 -17.66 -25.90 8.31
N TYR A 334 -17.09 -27.08 8.60
CA TYR A 334 -17.85 -28.32 8.71
C TYR A 334 -18.90 -28.26 9.84
N VAL A 335 -18.53 -27.80 11.03
CA VAL A 335 -19.45 -27.66 12.17
C VAL A 335 -20.53 -26.62 11.88
N HIS A 336 -20.18 -25.50 11.24
CA HIS A 336 -21.12 -24.48 10.79
C HIS A 336 -22.16 -25.09 9.84
N TRP A 337 -21.72 -25.85 8.84
CA TRP A 337 -22.62 -26.58 7.94
C TRP A 337 -23.54 -27.55 8.69
N GLN A 338 -23.02 -28.32 9.64
CA GLN A 338 -23.83 -29.32 10.34
C GLN A 338 -24.86 -28.69 11.28
N ARG A 339 -24.48 -27.61 11.97
CA ARG A 339 -25.28 -27.03 13.07
C ARG A 339 -26.16 -25.87 12.63
N ASP A 340 -25.76 -25.09 11.62
CA ASP A 340 -26.53 -23.95 11.10
C ASP A 340 -26.38 -23.81 9.58
N ARG A 341 -27.04 -24.73 8.85
CA ARG A 341 -27.11 -24.69 7.38
C ARG A 341 -27.65 -23.37 6.84
N ARG A 342 -28.53 -22.72 7.59
CA ARG A 342 -29.26 -21.55 7.14
C ARG A 342 -28.32 -20.36 6.94
N SER A 343 -27.46 -20.08 7.92
CA SER A 343 -26.45 -19.03 7.78
C SER A 343 -25.22 -19.50 6.99
N PHE A 344 -24.92 -20.81 6.98
CA PHE A 344 -23.80 -21.36 6.20
C PHE A 344 -23.93 -21.08 4.70
N TRP A 345 -25.13 -21.18 4.11
CA TRP A 345 -25.30 -20.92 2.67
C TRP A 345 -24.92 -19.50 2.25
N TYR A 346 -24.97 -18.54 3.18
CA TYR A 346 -24.38 -17.23 2.97
C TYR A 346 -22.87 -17.27 3.24
N PHE A 347 -22.47 -17.63 4.46
CA PHE A 347 -21.09 -17.44 4.92
C PHE A 347 -20.07 -18.36 4.21
N GLY A 348 -20.43 -19.62 3.96
CA GLY A 348 -19.59 -20.56 3.21
C GLY A 348 -19.41 -20.13 1.75
N SER A 349 -20.46 -19.60 1.12
CA SER A 349 -20.37 -19.03 -0.24
C SER A 349 -19.55 -17.74 -0.26
N LEU A 350 -19.63 -16.92 0.79
CA LEU A 350 -18.76 -15.76 0.97
C LEU A 350 -17.29 -16.18 1.08
N MET A 351 -16.97 -17.17 1.93
CA MET A 351 -15.62 -17.72 2.06
C MET A 351 -15.09 -18.28 0.74
N PHE A 352 -15.93 -19.01 0.00
CA PHE A 352 -15.58 -19.53 -1.32
C PHE A 352 -15.31 -18.39 -2.32
N THR A 353 -16.15 -17.36 -2.33
CA THR A 353 -16.02 -16.20 -3.23
C THR A 353 -14.73 -15.42 -2.94
N MET A 354 -14.50 -15.11 -1.67
CA MET A 354 -13.36 -14.33 -1.19
C MET A 354 -12.02 -15.08 -1.25
N THR A 355 -12.05 -16.39 -1.51
CA THR A 355 -10.86 -17.24 -1.60
C THR A 355 -10.67 -17.72 -3.04
N PHE A 356 -11.46 -18.69 -3.50
CA PHE A 356 -11.24 -19.36 -4.77
C PHE A 356 -11.66 -18.54 -5.99
N VAL A 357 -12.87 -17.95 -5.95
CA VAL A 357 -13.34 -17.10 -7.07
C VAL A 357 -12.43 -15.89 -7.21
N LEU A 358 -11.95 -15.35 -6.08
CA LEU A 358 -11.06 -14.22 -6.07
C LEU A 358 -9.65 -14.55 -6.62
N ILE A 359 -9.07 -15.71 -6.27
CA ILE A 359 -7.80 -16.18 -6.88
C ILE A 359 -7.95 -16.24 -8.40
N TYR A 360 -9.06 -16.80 -8.89
CA TYR A 360 -9.34 -16.87 -10.32
C TYR A 360 -9.46 -15.46 -10.92
N TYR A 361 -10.27 -14.58 -10.32
CA TYR A 361 -10.52 -13.23 -10.83
C TYR A 361 -9.29 -12.32 -10.85
N LEU A 362 -8.47 -12.36 -9.80
CA LEU A 362 -7.30 -11.48 -9.69
C LEU A 362 -6.21 -11.83 -10.70
N ASN A 363 -6.08 -13.12 -11.04
CA ASN A 363 -5.19 -13.62 -12.09
C ASN A 363 -3.76 -13.05 -11.98
N PHE A 364 -3.18 -13.06 -10.78
CA PHE A 364 -1.87 -12.48 -10.53
C PHE A 364 -0.75 -13.23 -11.24
N LYS A 365 0.36 -12.51 -11.49
CA LYS A 365 1.66 -13.10 -11.83
C LYS A 365 2.23 -13.85 -10.61
N TYR A 366 3.44 -14.41 -10.74
CA TYR A 366 4.14 -14.95 -9.56
C TYR A 366 4.33 -13.86 -8.51
N GLY A 367 4.11 -14.20 -7.24
CA GLY A 367 4.30 -13.26 -6.13
C GLY A 367 5.75 -12.78 -6.03
N ALA A 368 5.96 -11.60 -5.45
CA ALA A 368 7.31 -11.04 -5.29
C ALA A 368 8.18 -11.92 -4.38
N SER A 369 7.61 -12.45 -3.28
CA SER A 369 8.31 -13.36 -2.37
C SER A 369 8.08 -14.85 -2.67
N GLN A 370 7.33 -15.18 -3.72
CA GLN A 370 7.03 -16.57 -4.08
C GLN A 370 8.18 -17.18 -4.88
N ASP A 371 8.74 -18.30 -4.42
CA ASP A 371 9.79 -19.06 -5.13
C ASP A 371 10.87 -18.14 -5.72
N PRO A 372 11.63 -17.39 -4.89
CA PRO A 372 12.51 -16.31 -5.36
C PRO A 372 13.57 -16.77 -6.36
N ASP A 373 14.00 -18.03 -6.27
CA ASP A 373 15.00 -18.63 -7.17
C ASP A 373 14.46 -18.97 -8.56
N LEU A 374 13.14 -18.90 -8.77
CA LEU A 374 12.51 -19.16 -10.06
C LEU A 374 12.81 -17.99 -11.03
N ALA A 375 13.74 -18.21 -11.94
CA ALA A 375 14.15 -17.25 -12.96
C ALA A 375 13.25 -17.30 -14.22
N GLY A 376 13.23 -16.21 -14.98
CA GLY A 376 12.56 -16.14 -16.28
C GLY A 376 11.03 -16.04 -16.24
N VAL A 377 10.43 -15.85 -15.06
CA VAL A 377 8.98 -15.67 -14.90
C VAL A 377 8.61 -14.21 -14.66
N ALA A 378 7.45 -13.80 -15.16
CA ALA A 378 6.88 -12.51 -14.84
C ALA A 378 6.41 -12.49 -13.37
N ARG A 379 6.71 -11.40 -12.66
CA ARG A 379 6.40 -11.23 -11.23
C ARG A 379 5.56 -10.00 -10.97
N GLU A 380 4.79 -10.06 -9.89
CA GLU A 380 4.19 -8.88 -9.29
C GLU A 380 5.28 -7.97 -8.71
N VAL A 381 5.05 -6.66 -8.74
CA VAL A 381 6.00 -5.66 -8.22
C VAL A 381 6.18 -5.80 -6.70
N ARG A 382 5.16 -6.28 -5.99
CA ARG A 382 5.19 -6.58 -4.56
C ARG A 382 4.18 -7.66 -4.21
N ASP A 383 4.27 -8.19 -3.00
CA ASP A 383 3.27 -9.12 -2.49
C ASP A 383 1.90 -8.47 -2.36
N ARG A 384 0.86 -9.27 -2.63
CA ARG A 384 -0.53 -8.82 -2.81
C ARG A 384 -1.47 -9.42 -1.76
N ASP A 385 -0.95 -9.74 -0.58
CA ASP A 385 -1.69 -10.38 0.53
C ASP A 385 -2.94 -9.61 0.96
N TYR A 386 -2.87 -8.28 0.93
CA TYR A 386 -3.98 -7.38 1.26
C TYR A 386 -5.21 -7.55 0.35
N PHE A 387 -5.10 -8.14 -0.85
CA PHE A 387 -6.26 -8.52 -1.65
C PHE A 387 -7.03 -9.72 -1.07
N TYR A 388 -6.50 -10.40 -0.06
CA TYR A 388 -7.17 -11.48 0.65
C TYR A 388 -7.53 -11.10 2.10
N LEU A 389 -7.37 -9.83 2.48
CA LEU A 389 -7.67 -9.26 3.80
C LEU A 389 -9.00 -9.76 4.39
N TRP A 390 -10.07 -9.69 3.60
CA TRP A 390 -11.42 -10.09 3.99
C TRP A 390 -11.58 -11.62 4.14
N SER A 391 -10.83 -12.42 3.35
CA SER A 391 -10.80 -13.88 3.52
C SER A 391 -10.14 -14.24 4.84
N PHE A 392 -8.98 -13.64 5.16
CA PHE A 392 -8.27 -13.90 6.41
C PHE A 392 -9.04 -13.42 7.64
N SER A 393 -9.68 -12.25 7.56
CA SER A 393 -10.53 -11.74 8.63
C SER A 393 -11.75 -12.64 8.89
N ALA A 394 -12.48 -13.03 7.82
CA ALA A 394 -13.63 -13.92 7.93
C ALA A 394 -13.24 -15.36 8.33
N TRP A 395 -12.03 -15.82 7.97
CA TRP A 395 -11.47 -17.10 8.43
C TRP A 395 -11.44 -17.19 9.95
N GLY A 396 -11.28 -16.06 10.66
CA GLY A 396 -11.36 -16.00 12.12
C GLY A 396 -12.67 -16.57 12.69
N VAL A 397 -13.80 -16.40 12.00
CA VAL A 397 -15.10 -17.00 12.37
C VAL A 397 -15.02 -18.53 12.32
N TRP A 398 -14.57 -19.08 11.20
CA TRP A 398 -14.45 -20.53 11.04
C TRP A 398 -13.39 -21.12 11.98
N ALA A 399 -12.21 -20.51 12.09
CA ALA A 399 -11.18 -20.96 13.02
C ALA A 399 -11.69 -20.96 14.47
N ALA A 400 -12.46 -19.96 14.88
CA ALA A 400 -13.07 -19.92 16.22
C ALA A 400 -14.13 -21.00 16.41
N LEU A 401 -15.02 -21.24 15.44
CA LEU A 401 -16.01 -22.33 15.51
C LEU A 401 -15.33 -23.70 15.64
N GLY A 402 -14.24 -23.93 14.88
CA GLY A 402 -13.46 -25.15 15.00
C GLY A 402 -12.72 -25.26 16.33
N LEU A 403 -12.19 -24.15 16.85
CA LEU A 403 -11.53 -24.12 18.15
C LEU A 403 -12.51 -24.39 19.30
N VAL A 404 -13.72 -23.83 19.23
CA VAL A 404 -14.80 -24.13 20.18
C VAL A 404 -15.21 -25.61 20.07
N ALA A 405 -15.13 -26.22 18.87
CA ALA A 405 -15.46 -27.63 18.67
C ALA A 405 -14.41 -28.55 19.27
N ALA A 406 -13.14 -28.21 19.08
CA ALA A 406 -12.03 -28.88 19.72
C ALA A 406 -12.12 -28.76 21.25
N TRP A 407 -12.40 -27.56 21.76
CA TRP A 407 -12.56 -27.32 23.20
C TRP A 407 -13.70 -28.15 23.82
N ASP A 408 -14.90 -28.15 23.22
CA ASP A 408 -16.04 -28.91 23.72
C ASP A 408 -15.78 -30.44 23.63
N SER A 409 -15.08 -30.89 22.59
CA SER A 409 -14.67 -32.30 22.43
C SER A 409 -13.65 -32.73 23.48
N VAL A 410 -12.61 -31.93 23.72
CA VAL A 410 -11.61 -32.21 24.78
C VAL A 410 -12.28 -32.18 26.16
N ALA A 411 -13.19 -31.24 26.40
CA ALA A 411 -13.96 -31.19 27.63
C ALA A 411 -14.80 -32.47 27.84
N ALA A 412 -15.39 -33.02 26.77
CA ALA A 412 -16.13 -34.28 26.81
C ALA A 412 -15.24 -35.49 27.14
N LEU A 413 -14.00 -35.49 26.65
CA LEU A 413 -13.02 -36.54 26.95
C LEU A 413 -12.58 -36.51 28.43
N ILE A 414 -12.48 -35.32 29.02
CA ILE A 414 -12.09 -35.16 30.42
C ILE A 414 -13.22 -35.57 31.36
N ARG A 415 -14.42 -34.97 31.21
CA ARG A 415 -15.56 -35.26 32.10
C ARG A 415 -16.89 -34.87 31.48
N ARG A 416 -17.77 -35.86 31.34
CA ARG A 416 -19.11 -35.76 30.75
C ARG A 416 -20.19 -36.11 31.77
N GLU A 417 -21.37 -35.55 31.57
CA GLU A 417 -22.59 -35.81 32.33
C GLU A 417 -23.75 -36.10 31.37
N SER A 418 -24.65 -36.97 31.80
CA SER A 418 -25.87 -37.29 31.06
C SER A 418 -26.96 -36.28 31.45
N VAL A 419 -27.38 -35.45 30.50
CA VAL A 419 -28.45 -34.47 30.70
C VAL A 419 -29.66 -34.89 29.89
N VAL A 420 -30.82 -34.97 30.52
CA VAL A 420 -32.09 -35.23 29.84
C VAL A 420 -32.57 -33.91 29.22
N VAL A 421 -32.64 -33.87 27.89
CA VAL A 421 -33.15 -32.73 27.13
C VAL A 421 -34.39 -33.18 26.37
N GLY A 422 -35.57 -32.83 26.90
CA GLY A 422 -36.84 -33.32 26.36
C GLY A 422 -37.00 -34.83 26.60
N ARG A 423 -37.06 -35.62 25.53
CA ARG A 423 -37.18 -37.10 25.59
C ARG A 423 -35.84 -37.83 25.36
N GLU A 424 -34.77 -37.10 25.07
CA GLU A 424 -33.47 -37.67 24.76
C GLU A 424 -32.47 -37.42 25.88
N THR A 425 -31.68 -38.43 26.21
CA THR A 425 -30.52 -38.30 27.09
C THR A 425 -29.30 -37.97 26.26
N VAL A 426 -28.72 -36.79 26.46
CA VAL A 426 -27.56 -36.31 25.71
C VAL A 426 -26.37 -36.22 26.66
N GLU A 427 -25.25 -36.86 26.29
CA GLU A 427 -23.98 -36.65 27.00
C GLU A 427 -23.43 -35.26 26.66
N ARG A 428 -23.17 -34.45 27.68
CA ARG A 428 -22.58 -33.12 27.54
C ARG A 428 -21.37 -32.96 28.45
N PRO A 429 -20.37 -32.14 28.09
CA PRO A 429 -19.24 -31.86 28.96
C PRO A 429 -19.70 -31.13 30.23
N THR A 430 -19.21 -31.59 31.38
CA THR A 430 -19.43 -30.90 32.66
C THR A 430 -18.74 -29.54 32.68
N ARG A 431 -19.17 -28.65 33.58
CA ARG A 431 -18.48 -27.37 33.83
C ARG A 431 -17.00 -27.56 34.17
N ILE A 432 -16.67 -28.59 34.96
CA ILE A 432 -15.29 -28.92 35.35
C ILE A 432 -14.50 -29.38 34.11
N GLY A 433 -15.07 -30.25 33.27
CA GLY A 433 -14.43 -30.69 32.02
C GLY A 433 -14.11 -29.50 31.11
N ARG A 434 -15.04 -28.54 30.98
CA ARG A 434 -14.83 -27.32 30.18
C ARG A 434 -13.75 -26.41 30.72
N LEU A 435 -13.69 -26.22 32.04
CA LEU A 435 -12.64 -25.45 32.69
C LEU A 435 -11.28 -26.13 32.52
N ALA A 436 -11.19 -27.44 32.70
CA ALA A 436 -9.96 -28.20 32.50
C ALA A 436 -9.46 -28.16 31.04
N ALA A 437 -10.38 -28.11 30.07
CA ALA A 437 -10.05 -27.99 28.65
C ALA A 437 -9.76 -26.55 28.18
N SER A 438 -9.97 -25.53 29.01
CA SER A 438 -9.81 -24.12 28.60
C SER A 438 -8.41 -23.74 28.09
N PRO A 439 -7.29 -24.38 28.48
CA PRO A 439 -5.98 -24.09 27.91
C PRO A 439 -5.93 -24.23 26.37
N VAL A 440 -6.77 -25.09 25.77
CA VAL A 440 -6.87 -25.23 24.30
C VAL A 440 -7.24 -23.89 23.64
N LEU A 441 -8.03 -23.05 24.32
CA LEU A 441 -8.47 -21.76 23.80
C LEU A 441 -7.31 -20.75 23.66
N ALA A 442 -6.17 -20.98 24.32
CA ALA A 442 -4.99 -20.14 24.20
C ALA A 442 -4.41 -20.14 22.77
N LEU A 443 -4.77 -21.11 21.93
CA LEU A 443 -4.43 -21.10 20.50
C LEU A 443 -4.89 -19.80 19.81
N ALA A 444 -6.01 -19.21 20.23
CA ALA A 444 -6.51 -17.97 19.66
C ALA A 444 -5.59 -16.75 19.93
N LEU A 445 -4.73 -16.83 20.96
CA LEU A 445 -3.78 -15.76 21.31
C LEU A 445 -2.47 -15.84 20.53
N ILE A 446 -2.18 -16.95 19.84
CA ILE A 446 -0.93 -17.12 19.09
C ILE A 446 -0.67 -15.95 18.13
N PRO A 447 -1.58 -15.62 17.18
CA PRO A 447 -1.35 -14.52 16.23
C PRO A 447 -1.14 -13.16 16.90
N LEU A 448 -1.72 -12.92 18.08
CA LEU A 448 -1.49 -11.69 18.85
C LEU A 448 -0.02 -11.51 19.22
N PHE A 449 0.65 -12.58 19.63
CA PHE A 449 2.04 -12.53 20.09
C PHE A 449 3.05 -12.73 18.95
N THR A 450 2.77 -13.64 18.02
CA THR A 450 3.69 -13.97 16.93
C THR A 450 3.77 -12.88 15.87
N ASN A 451 2.71 -12.09 15.69
CA ASN A 451 2.69 -11.00 14.72
C ASN A 451 2.90 -9.62 15.34
N TRP A 452 3.01 -9.48 16.67
CA TRP A 452 3.07 -8.17 17.32
C TRP A 452 4.13 -7.25 16.69
N THR A 453 5.35 -7.75 16.54
CA THR A 453 6.47 -6.95 16.02
C THR A 453 6.39 -6.69 14.52
N THR A 454 5.85 -7.63 13.75
CA THR A 454 5.79 -7.54 12.27
C THR A 454 4.57 -6.76 11.79
N ALA A 455 3.46 -6.80 12.54
CA ALA A 455 2.25 -6.05 12.23
C ALA A 455 2.29 -4.63 12.80
N SER A 456 2.91 -4.41 13.96
CA SER A 456 2.97 -3.08 14.59
C SER A 456 3.71 -2.06 13.72
N ARG A 457 3.16 -0.85 13.66
CA ARG A 457 3.73 0.31 12.97
C ARG A 457 4.06 1.45 13.94
N ALA A 458 3.98 1.19 15.24
CA ALA A 458 4.30 2.18 16.26
C ALA A 458 5.72 2.71 16.08
N GLY A 459 5.87 4.04 16.15
CA GLY A 459 7.17 4.72 15.98
C GLY A 459 7.67 4.86 14.52
N GLN A 460 6.99 4.28 13.52
CA GLN A 460 7.44 4.35 12.14
C GLN A 460 7.18 5.73 11.52
N THR A 461 8.28 6.46 11.25
CA THR A 461 8.28 7.82 10.67
C THR A 461 9.11 7.92 9.38
N ASP A 462 9.80 6.85 9.03
CA ASP A 462 10.85 6.84 8.02
C ASP A 462 10.40 7.21 6.60
N THR A 463 9.16 6.92 6.21
CA THR A 463 8.67 7.31 4.88
C THR A 463 8.54 8.82 4.74
N ALA A 464 8.01 9.50 5.77
CA ALA A 464 7.92 10.95 5.77
C ALA A 464 9.31 11.58 5.88
N ASP A 465 10.19 11.01 6.70
CA ASP A 465 11.56 11.47 6.86
C ASP A 465 12.36 11.37 5.56
N PHE A 466 12.22 10.26 4.82
CA PHE A 466 12.76 10.14 3.47
C PHE A 466 12.27 11.23 2.53
N ALA A 467 10.96 11.49 2.51
CA ALA A 467 10.39 12.52 1.64
C ALA A 467 10.96 13.91 1.96
N ARG A 468 11.08 14.25 3.26
CA ARG A 468 11.67 15.52 3.71
C ARG A 468 13.14 15.61 3.33
N ASP A 469 13.92 14.56 3.55
CA ASP A 469 15.36 14.53 3.27
C ASP A 469 15.63 14.66 1.77
N LEU A 470 14.85 13.97 0.93
CA LEU A 470 14.97 14.06 -0.52
C LEU A 470 14.59 15.45 -1.04
N LEU A 471 13.44 16.00 -0.62
CA LEU A 471 13.05 17.37 -0.99
C LEU A 471 14.06 18.41 -0.50
N ASN A 472 14.61 18.23 0.70
CA ASN A 472 15.60 19.14 1.27
C ASN A 472 16.99 19.03 0.63
N SER A 473 17.28 17.94 -0.09
CA SER A 473 18.47 17.82 -0.93
C SER A 473 18.44 18.76 -2.14
N VAL A 474 17.24 19.14 -2.60
CA VAL A 474 17.00 19.94 -3.81
C VAL A 474 17.01 21.43 -3.50
N GLU A 475 17.77 22.20 -4.27
CA GLU A 475 17.81 23.67 -4.18
C GLU A 475 16.43 24.32 -4.40
N PRO A 476 16.16 25.50 -3.80
CA PRO A 476 14.91 26.22 -3.98
C PRO A 476 14.49 26.41 -5.43
N TYR A 477 13.19 26.22 -5.67
CA TYR A 477 12.57 26.22 -7.00
C TYR A 477 13.07 25.14 -7.97
N GLY A 478 13.84 24.14 -7.51
CA GLY A 478 14.34 23.08 -8.38
C GLY A 478 13.26 22.17 -8.96
N VAL A 479 13.62 21.46 -10.02
CA VAL A 479 12.87 20.31 -10.55
C VAL A 479 13.54 19.05 -10.04
N LEU A 480 12.78 18.15 -9.43
CA LEU A 480 13.23 16.83 -9.00
C LEU A 480 12.56 15.76 -9.86
N VAL A 481 13.35 15.10 -10.70
CA VAL A 481 12.90 13.97 -11.51
C VAL A 481 12.92 12.70 -10.65
N THR A 482 11.78 12.02 -10.54
CA THR A 482 11.57 10.84 -9.69
C THR A 482 11.13 9.64 -10.52
N VAL A 483 11.21 8.44 -9.95
CA VAL A 483 10.79 7.20 -10.61
C VAL A 483 9.83 6.40 -9.74
N GLY A 484 8.65 6.11 -10.30
CA GLY A 484 7.66 5.24 -9.67
C GLY A 484 7.04 5.78 -8.38
N ASP A 485 6.18 4.94 -7.81
CA ASP A 485 5.25 5.28 -6.74
C ASP A 485 5.96 5.56 -5.41
N ASN A 486 6.89 4.66 -5.03
CA ASN A 486 7.58 4.70 -3.73
C ASN A 486 8.49 5.93 -3.57
N ASP A 487 9.01 6.48 -4.67
CA ASP A 487 9.80 7.70 -4.66
C ASP A 487 8.90 8.95 -4.62
N THR A 488 7.73 8.89 -5.26
CA THR A 488 6.92 10.08 -5.58
C THR A 488 5.81 10.34 -4.57
N PHE A 489 5.06 9.31 -4.18
CA PHE A 489 3.92 9.48 -3.28
C PHE A 489 4.31 10.06 -1.91
N PRO A 490 5.43 9.64 -1.28
CA PRO A 490 5.89 10.28 -0.05
C PRO A 490 6.19 11.77 -0.22
N LEU A 491 6.71 12.19 -1.38
CA LEU A 491 7.01 13.60 -1.67
C LEU A 491 5.73 14.42 -1.82
N TRP A 492 4.71 13.90 -2.51
CA TRP A 492 3.41 14.56 -2.57
C TRP A 492 2.77 14.71 -1.20
N TYR A 493 2.88 13.69 -0.34
CA TYR A 493 2.45 13.79 1.05
C TYR A 493 3.19 14.91 1.80
N ALA A 494 4.52 14.92 1.73
CA ALA A 494 5.31 15.96 2.38
C ALA A 494 4.95 17.37 1.87
N GLN A 495 4.69 17.53 0.58
CA GLN A 495 4.33 18.81 -0.04
C GLN A 495 2.92 19.26 0.33
N GLU A 496 1.91 18.43 0.07
CA GLU A 496 0.51 18.83 0.12
C GLU A 496 -0.13 18.68 1.51
N VAL A 497 0.42 17.80 2.35
CA VAL A 497 -0.10 17.53 3.70
C VAL A 497 0.74 18.25 4.76
N GLU A 498 2.07 18.22 4.63
CA GLU A 498 2.98 18.81 5.63
C GLU A 498 3.52 20.19 5.22
N GLY A 499 3.31 20.61 3.96
CA GLY A 499 3.77 21.90 3.45
C GLY A 499 5.27 21.99 3.23
N VAL A 500 5.98 20.86 3.16
CA VAL A 500 7.44 20.79 3.00
C VAL A 500 7.80 21.06 1.54
N ARG A 501 8.63 22.08 1.30
CA ARG A 501 9.27 22.35 -0.01
C ARG A 501 8.31 22.32 -1.20
N ARG A 502 7.15 22.97 -1.07
CA ARG A 502 6.19 23.13 -2.18
C ARG A 502 6.76 23.93 -3.36
N ASP A 503 7.86 24.65 -3.16
CA ASP A 503 8.61 25.34 -4.21
C ASP A 503 9.27 24.38 -5.22
N VAL A 504 9.58 23.15 -4.80
CA VAL A 504 10.18 22.12 -5.65
C VAL A 504 9.13 21.46 -6.53
N VAL A 505 9.41 21.30 -7.82
CA VAL A 505 8.53 20.57 -8.75
C VAL A 505 8.97 19.12 -8.81
N VAL A 506 8.09 18.19 -8.44
CA VAL A 506 8.33 16.74 -8.58
C VAL A 506 7.83 16.30 -9.95
N ALA A 507 8.70 15.68 -10.74
CA ALA A 507 8.42 15.20 -12.10
C ALA A 507 8.70 13.69 -12.20
N ASN A 508 7.64 12.89 -12.05
CA ASN A 508 7.73 11.43 -12.10
C ASN A 508 7.78 10.93 -13.55
N THR A 509 8.80 10.16 -13.91
CA THR A 509 8.98 9.65 -15.28
C THR A 509 7.89 8.67 -15.72
N SER A 510 7.39 7.81 -14.84
CA SER A 510 6.27 6.89 -15.14
C SER A 510 5.00 7.67 -15.50
N LEU A 511 4.73 8.76 -14.78
CA LEU A 511 3.55 9.59 -14.99
C LEU A 511 3.72 10.57 -16.16
N LEU A 512 4.95 11.03 -16.47
CA LEU A 512 5.23 11.89 -17.63
C LEU A 512 4.89 11.24 -18.97
N ASN A 513 4.73 9.92 -19.01
CA ASN A 513 4.20 9.21 -20.17
C ASN A 513 2.69 9.43 -20.40
N THR A 514 2.01 10.17 -19.53
CA THR A 514 0.55 10.42 -19.61
C THR A 514 0.25 11.89 -19.88
N ASP A 515 -0.77 12.16 -20.69
CA ASP A 515 -1.22 13.53 -20.99
C ASP A 515 -1.60 14.30 -19.72
N TRP A 516 -2.41 13.67 -18.86
CA TRP A 516 -2.95 14.30 -17.66
C TRP A 516 -1.85 14.86 -16.73
N TYR A 517 -0.75 14.13 -16.56
CA TYR A 517 0.31 14.54 -15.65
C TYR A 517 1.11 15.72 -16.22
N THR A 518 1.37 15.71 -17.53
CA THR A 518 2.04 16.84 -18.20
C THR A 518 1.19 18.12 -18.12
N ARG A 519 -0.13 18.02 -18.32
CA ARG A 519 -1.06 19.13 -18.10
C ARG A 519 -1.11 19.59 -16.65
N GLN A 520 -1.06 18.65 -15.70
CA GLN A 520 -0.97 18.98 -14.27
C GLN A 520 0.29 19.79 -13.96
N LEU A 521 1.45 19.39 -14.46
CA LEU A 521 2.70 20.14 -14.29
C LEU A 521 2.66 21.52 -14.94
N ILE A 522 2.07 21.66 -16.13
CA ILE A 522 1.90 22.95 -16.83
C ILE A 522 0.99 23.89 -16.02
N ARG A 523 -0.12 23.40 -15.49
CA ARG A 523 -1.07 24.20 -14.69
C ARG A 523 -0.60 24.50 -13.28
N ARG A 524 0.35 23.73 -12.76
CA ARG A 524 0.77 23.84 -11.36
C ARG A 524 1.33 25.23 -11.09
N PRO A 525 0.83 25.96 -10.08
CA PRO A 525 1.39 27.26 -9.71
C PRO A 525 2.82 27.11 -9.16
N VAL A 526 3.63 28.15 -9.31
CA VAL A 526 4.95 28.25 -8.67
C VAL A 526 4.76 28.82 -7.25
N TYR A 527 4.95 27.97 -6.24
CA TYR A 527 4.86 28.37 -4.83
C TYR A 527 6.15 29.05 -4.36
N ASP A 528 6.04 29.91 -3.35
CA ASP A 528 7.19 30.60 -2.75
C ASP A 528 8.03 29.64 -1.90
N TYR A 529 9.35 29.88 -1.91
CA TYR A 529 10.27 29.19 -1.01
C TYR A 529 10.21 29.81 0.39
N ASP A 530 9.78 29.03 1.37
CA ASP A 530 9.79 29.42 2.78
C ASP A 530 11.18 29.16 3.39
N ALA A 531 12.01 30.20 3.44
CA ALA A 531 13.37 30.12 3.99
C ALA A 531 13.43 29.82 5.49
N ALA A 532 12.35 30.11 6.25
CA ALA A 532 12.29 29.84 7.68
C ALA A 532 12.10 28.34 7.94
N LYS A 533 11.21 27.69 7.17
CA LYS A 533 10.98 26.24 7.25
C LYS A 533 11.97 25.42 6.43
N GLY A 534 12.61 26.03 5.44
CA GLY A 534 13.62 25.39 4.60
C GLY A 534 14.96 25.16 5.32
N PRO A 535 15.80 24.26 4.80
CA PRO A 535 17.13 24.00 5.34
C PRO A 535 18.01 25.26 5.41
N ALA A 536 18.76 25.41 6.51
CA ALA A 536 19.61 26.59 6.76
C ALA A 536 20.65 26.83 5.65
N ILE A 537 21.10 25.74 5.02
CA ILE A 537 22.06 25.73 3.91
C ILE A 537 21.62 26.50 2.66
N TYR A 538 20.36 26.95 2.58
CA TYR A 538 19.84 27.74 1.47
C TYR A 538 19.61 29.22 1.82
N ARG A 539 19.77 29.62 3.09
CA ARG A 539 19.40 30.96 3.57
C ARG A 539 20.36 32.07 3.14
N ASN A 540 21.60 31.72 2.80
CA ASN A 540 22.67 32.70 2.52
C ASN A 540 22.63 33.28 1.09
N ARG A 541 21.56 33.05 0.33
CA ARG A 541 21.35 33.63 -1.00
C ARG A 541 19.87 33.89 -1.25
N VAL A 542 19.59 34.89 -2.08
CA VAL A 542 18.24 35.13 -2.61
C VAL A 542 18.01 34.19 -3.79
N TRP A 543 16.89 33.47 -3.75
CA TRP A 543 16.47 32.57 -4.82
C TRP A 543 15.46 33.28 -5.70
N GLN A 544 15.76 33.41 -6.99
CA GLN A 544 14.84 34.02 -7.95
C GLN A 544 13.68 33.05 -8.20
N LYS A 545 12.46 33.53 -7.99
CA LYS A 545 11.24 32.76 -8.26
C LYS A 545 11.02 32.67 -9.78
N PRO A 546 10.95 31.45 -10.35
CA PRO A 546 10.61 31.23 -11.74
C PRO A 546 9.22 31.79 -12.07
N ALA A 547 9.09 32.39 -13.25
CA ALA A 547 7.80 32.98 -13.67
C ALA A 547 6.83 31.92 -14.20
N THR A 548 7.34 30.80 -14.73
CA THR A 548 6.55 29.79 -15.44
C THR A 548 6.84 28.36 -14.98
N SER A 549 6.01 27.43 -15.46
CA SER A 549 6.24 25.98 -15.37
C SER A 549 7.61 25.59 -15.97
N PRO A 550 8.25 24.50 -15.49
CA PRO A 550 9.45 23.95 -16.13
C PRO A 550 9.19 23.38 -17.53
N ILE A 551 7.92 23.13 -17.89
CA ILE A 551 7.49 22.73 -19.23
C ILE A 551 6.93 23.98 -19.93
N LYS A 552 7.72 24.58 -20.83
CA LYS A 552 7.34 25.81 -21.57
C LYS A 552 6.55 25.47 -22.84
N MET A 553 5.41 24.81 -22.66
CA MET A 553 4.49 24.39 -23.73
C MET A 553 3.04 24.69 -23.34
N THR A 554 2.17 24.88 -24.34
CA THR A 554 0.73 24.82 -24.12
C THR A 554 0.29 23.38 -23.84
N MET A 555 -0.89 23.19 -23.25
CA MET A 555 -1.43 21.83 -23.03
C MET A 555 -1.62 21.06 -24.34
N GLU A 556 -2.05 21.74 -25.41
CA GLU A 556 -2.20 21.14 -26.74
C GLU A 556 -0.87 20.68 -27.34
N GLN A 557 0.19 21.48 -27.18
CA GLN A 557 1.53 21.12 -27.60
C GLN A 557 2.05 19.91 -26.81
N ALA A 558 1.83 19.89 -25.49
CA ALA A 558 2.21 18.76 -24.65
C ALA A 558 1.46 17.48 -25.05
N ASP A 559 0.14 17.56 -25.25
CA ASP A 559 -0.70 16.43 -25.67
C ASP A 559 -0.28 15.90 -27.08
N SER A 560 0.28 16.76 -27.95
CA SER A 560 0.80 16.37 -29.27
C SER A 560 2.14 15.61 -29.25
N VAL A 561 2.84 15.58 -28.11
CA VAL A 561 4.11 14.82 -27.98
C VAL A 561 3.81 13.32 -28.10
N PRO A 562 4.45 12.59 -29.03
CA PRO A 562 4.15 11.16 -29.20
C PRO A 562 4.51 10.36 -27.95
N ALA A 563 3.84 9.21 -27.76
CA ALA A 563 4.12 8.30 -26.65
C ALA A 563 5.57 7.80 -26.65
N TYR A 564 6.19 7.69 -27.84
CA TYR A 564 7.60 7.41 -28.01
C TYR A 564 8.08 7.85 -29.40
N ILE A 565 9.40 7.93 -29.57
CA ILE A 565 10.09 8.12 -30.84
C ILE A 565 11.07 6.95 -31.03
N GLN A 566 11.02 6.30 -32.20
CA GLN A 566 12.00 5.28 -32.57
C GLN A 566 13.31 5.94 -33.00
N ILE A 567 14.43 5.48 -32.46
CA ILE A 567 15.76 5.98 -32.78
C ILE A 567 16.71 4.82 -33.11
N ASP A 568 17.26 4.80 -34.32
CA ASP A 568 18.11 3.70 -34.79
C ASP A 568 19.62 4.04 -34.73
N LYS A 569 19.94 5.32 -34.55
CA LYS A 569 21.31 5.84 -34.50
C LYS A 569 21.46 6.78 -33.31
N PRO A 570 22.68 6.93 -32.76
CA PRO A 570 22.94 7.89 -31.71
C PRO A 570 22.49 9.31 -32.11
N MET A 571 21.77 9.98 -31.23
CA MET A 571 21.31 11.36 -31.41
C MET A 571 22.07 12.30 -30.49
N THR A 572 22.33 13.52 -30.94
CA THR A 572 22.91 14.56 -30.08
C THR A 572 21.79 15.42 -29.49
N PHE A 573 21.72 15.47 -28.16
CA PHE A 573 20.94 16.45 -27.42
C PHE A 573 21.81 17.66 -27.08
N GLN A 574 21.29 18.85 -27.32
CA GLN A 574 21.90 20.10 -26.91
C GLN A 574 20.85 20.96 -26.19
N GLY A 575 21.06 21.20 -24.90
CA GLY A 575 20.19 22.01 -24.04
C GLY A 575 21.03 22.90 -23.14
N GLY A 576 21.00 24.21 -23.39
CA GLY A 576 21.91 25.16 -22.75
C GLY A 576 23.39 24.74 -22.92
N PRO A 577 24.19 24.68 -21.84
CA PRO A 577 25.59 24.24 -21.89
C PRO A 577 25.79 22.71 -21.96
N ILE A 578 24.72 21.92 -21.96
CA ILE A 578 24.80 20.45 -21.93
C ILE A 578 24.74 19.92 -23.36
N LYS A 579 25.76 19.13 -23.72
CA LYS A 579 25.82 18.37 -24.97
C LYS A 579 25.95 16.88 -24.63
N ALA A 580 24.91 16.12 -24.91
CA ALA A 580 24.83 14.70 -24.59
C ALA A 580 24.56 13.87 -25.85
N THR A 581 25.10 12.65 -25.87
CA THR A 581 24.81 11.66 -26.92
C THR A 581 23.84 10.64 -26.36
N ILE A 582 22.63 10.61 -26.92
CA ILE A 582 21.61 9.61 -26.61
C ILE A 582 21.90 8.39 -27.50
N ASP A 583 22.35 7.31 -26.88
CA ASP A 583 22.66 6.05 -27.55
C ASP A 583 21.41 5.15 -27.50
N PRO A 584 20.82 4.78 -28.66
CA PRO A 584 19.62 3.94 -28.69
C PRO A 584 19.78 2.61 -27.95
N GLN A 585 21.00 2.06 -27.87
CA GLN A 585 21.25 0.79 -27.19
C GLN A 585 21.26 0.90 -25.66
N ARG A 586 21.36 2.12 -25.13
CA ARG A 586 21.43 2.38 -23.68
C ARG A 586 20.11 2.80 -23.07
N LEU A 587 19.07 3.02 -23.87
CA LEU A 587 17.75 3.37 -23.37
C LEU A 587 17.10 2.20 -22.64
N SER A 588 16.22 2.51 -21.68
CA SER A 588 15.43 1.54 -20.91
C SER A 588 14.71 0.52 -21.80
N ILE A 589 14.21 1.00 -22.95
CA ILE A 589 13.74 0.16 -24.07
C ILE A 589 14.67 0.46 -25.25
N PRO A 590 15.50 -0.52 -25.69
CA PRO A 590 16.44 -0.29 -26.78
C PRO A 590 15.78 0.27 -28.05
N GLY A 591 16.30 1.38 -28.54
CA GLY A 591 15.81 2.08 -29.73
C GLY A 591 14.55 2.93 -29.52
N VAL A 592 14.04 3.05 -28.30
CA VAL A 592 12.77 3.73 -28.02
C VAL A 592 12.99 4.87 -27.01
N LEU A 593 12.92 6.10 -27.49
CA LEU A 593 12.90 7.30 -26.65
C LEU A 593 11.46 7.54 -26.19
N GLN A 594 11.18 7.38 -24.90
CA GLN A 594 9.82 7.47 -24.38
C GLN A 594 9.38 8.93 -24.24
N ARG A 595 8.06 9.16 -24.17
CA ARG A 595 7.48 10.48 -23.92
C ARG A 595 8.07 11.15 -22.67
N ALA A 596 8.27 10.41 -21.59
CA ALA A 596 8.91 10.91 -20.39
C ALA A 596 10.32 11.48 -20.63
N ASP A 597 11.12 10.80 -21.45
CA ASP A 597 12.49 11.23 -21.79
C ASP A 597 12.46 12.55 -22.55
N ILE A 598 11.53 12.69 -23.49
CA ILE A 598 11.34 13.92 -24.26
C ILE A 598 11.01 15.08 -23.32
N PHE A 599 10.10 14.90 -22.35
CA PHE A 599 9.76 15.94 -21.38
C PHE A 599 10.93 16.29 -20.46
N VAL A 600 11.70 15.32 -19.97
CA VAL A 600 12.88 15.59 -19.14
C VAL A 600 13.93 16.37 -19.93
N LEU A 601 14.26 15.93 -21.15
CA LEU A 601 15.19 16.64 -22.04
C LEU A 601 14.68 18.05 -22.36
N ARG A 602 13.38 18.23 -22.53
CA ARG A 602 12.76 19.54 -22.74
C ARG A 602 12.88 20.43 -21.52
N MET A 603 12.62 19.93 -20.31
CA MET A 603 12.82 20.69 -19.06
C MET A 603 14.28 21.12 -18.92
N ILE A 604 15.24 20.26 -19.30
CA ILE A 604 16.66 20.61 -19.34
C ILE A 604 16.91 21.76 -20.32
N ALA A 605 16.44 21.64 -21.57
CA ALA A 605 16.65 22.67 -22.58
C ALA A 605 16.00 24.03 -22.19
N ASP A 606 14.80 24.00 -21.64
CA ASP A 606 13.98 25.19 -21.40
C ASP A 606 14.26 25.89 -20.07
N SER A 607 14.72 25.14 -19.05
CA SER A 607 14.73 25.62 -17.66
C SER A 607 16.09 25.58 -16.96
N PHE A 608 17.15 25.00 -17.56
CA PHE A 608 18.45 24.85 -16.90
C PHE A 608 19.04 26.16 -16.36
N GLY A 609 18.87 27.28 -17.10
CA GLY A 609 19.35 28.59 -16.67
C GLY A 609 18.46 29.31 -15.65
N GLU A 610 17.21 28.89 -15.51
CA GLU A 610 16.21 29.52 -14.63
C GLU A 610 16.08 28.75 -13.30
N ARG A 611 16.26 27.43 -13.33
CA ARG A 611 15.96 26.52 -12.22
C ARG A 611 17.00 25.40 -12.18
N PRO A 612 17.44 24.96 -10.99
CA PRO A 612 18.28 23.78 -10.88
C PRO A 612 17.45 22.51 -11.16
N ILE A 613 18.05 21.54 -11.85
CA ILE A 613 17.41 20.28 -12.22
C ILE A 613 18.12 19.15 -11.49
N TYR A 614 17.35 18.31 -10.83
CA TYR A 614 17.81 17.19 -10.03
C TYR A 614 17.17 15.89 -10.50
N LEU A 615 17.91 14.79 -10.39
CA LEU A 615 17.40 13.43 -10.48
C LEU A 615 17.47 12.81 -9.09
N SER A 616 16.40 12.16 -8.65
CA SER A 616 16.43 11.32 -7.46
C SER A 616 17.42 10.19 -7.69
N ARG A 617 18.26 9.85 -6.72
CA ARG A 617 19.20 8.74 -6.90
C ARG A 617 18.53 7.36 -6.92
N THR A 618 17.26 7.28 -6.57
CA THR A 618 16.42 6.09 -6.80
C THR A 618 16.14 5.86 -8.29
N SER A 619 16.29 6.88 -9.16
CA SER A 619 16.19 6.74 -10.62
C SER A 619 17.39 6.05 -11.26
N ALA A 620 18.45 5.78 -10.47
CA ALA A 620 19.64 5.05 -10.87
C ALA A 620 20.18 5.47 -12.26
N GLY A 621 20.32 4.50 -13.17
CA GLY A 621 20.94 4.64 -14.49
C GLY A 621 20.28 5.66 -15.43
N TYR A 622 19.10 6.20 -15.10
CA TYR A 622 18.32 7.07 -15.98
C TYR A 622 19.12 8.22 -16.63
N GLY A 623 19.94 8.94 -15.86
CA GLY A 623 20.78 10.00 -16.42
C GLY A 623 21.85 9.50 -17.40
N SER A 624 22.37 8.29 -17.18
CA SER A 624 23.32 7.64 -18.09
C SER A 624 22.64 7.13 -19.36
N GLU A 625 21.38 6.66 -19.26
CA GLU A 625 20.57 6.25 -20.41
C GLU A 625 20.35 7.43 -21.38
N LEU A 626 20.10 8.63 -20.84
CA LEU A 626 19.98 9.87 -21.61
C LEU A 626 21.32 10.50 -22.02
N GLY A 627 22.46 9.86 -21.71
CA GLY A 627 23.79 10.36 -22.04
C GLY A 627 24.22 11.60 -21.24
N ILE A 628 23.49 11.99 -20.20
CA ILE A 628 23.79 13.15 -19.34
C ILE A 628 24.56 12.77 -18.06
N GLY A 629 24.92 11.51 -17.87
CA GLY A 629 25.56 11.01 -16.65
C GLY A 629 26.84 11.75 -16.23
N SER A 630 27.65 12.23 -17.18
CA SER A 630 28.86 13.03 -16.90
C SER A 630 28.57 14.45 -16.37
N TYR A 631 27.31 14.90 -16.49
CA TYR A 631 26.83 16.20 -16.04
C TYR A 631 26.05 16.10 -14.73
N LEU A 632 26.19 15.01 -13.97
CA LEU A 632 25.49 14.80 -12.70
C LEU A 632 26.44 14.94 -11.51
N LEU A 633 26.08 15.80 -10.57
CA LEU A 633 26.76 16.05 -9.30
C LEU A 633 25.93 15.52 -8.14
N THR A 634 26.41 14.49 -7.47
CA THR A 634 25.79 13.92 -6.28
C THR A 634 25.79 14.92 -5.13
N GLN A 635 24.60 15.21 -4.60
CA GLN A 635 24.34 16.05 -3.43
C GLN A 635 23.36 15.31 -2.50
N GLY A 636 23.89 14.50 -1.59
CA GLY A 636 23.06 13.69 -0.69
C GLY A 636 22.25 12.62 -1.43
N LEU A 637 20.92 12.67 -1.29
CA LEU A 637 19.98 11.69 -1.86
C LEU A 637 19.60 11.96 -3.33
N ALA A 638 20.06 13.08 -3.91
CA ALA A 638 19.76 13.47 -5.29
C ALA A 638 21.05 13.81 -6.06
N THR A 639 20.97 13.84 -7.39
CA THR A 639 22.03 14.32 -8.28
C THR A 639 21.59 15.59 -8.99
N LYS A 640 22.39 16.65 -8.89
CA LYS A 640 22.16 17.93 -9.57
C LYS A 640 22.77 17.89 -10.97
N LEU A 641 22.04 18.36 -11.96
CA LEU A 641 22.58 18.64 -13.27
C LEU A 641 23.52 19.86 -13.20
N PHE A 642 24.77 19.70 -13.62
CA PHE A 642 25.80 20.73 -13.49
C PHE A 642 26.84 20.66 -14.63
N ILE A 643 27.71 21.66 -14.68
CA ILE A 643 28.84 21.68 -15.60
C ILE A 643 30.09 21.23 -14.84
N PRO A 644 30.67 20.07 -15.20
CA PRO A 644 31.82 19.54 -14.49
C PRO A 644 33.04 20.46 -14.65
N PRO A 645 33.85 20.63 -13.59
CA PRO A 645 35.11 21.34 -13.70
C PRO A 645 36.10 20.56 -14.58
N ALA A 646 37.11 21.25 -15.11
CA ALA A 646 38.16 20.61 -15.92
C ALA A 646 38.92 19.52 -15.15
N SER A 647 39.03 19.65 -13.83
CA SER A 647 39.62 18.65 -12.94
C SER A 647 38.90 18.63 -11.59
N ALA A 648 38.98 17.49 -10.91
CA ALA A 648 38.48 17.35 -9.55
C ALA A 648 39.23 18.29 -8.58
N ASN A 649 38.53 18.79 -7.58
CA ASN A 649 39.07 19.65 -6.54
C ASN A 649 38.54 19.22 -5.15
N LYS A 650 38.99 19.87 -4.08
CA LYS A 650 38.65 19.49 -2.70
C LYS A 650 37.14 19.48 -2.39
N ASP A 651 36.35 20.28 -3.10
CA ASP A 651 34.91 20.45 -2.86
C ASP A 651 34.08 19.59 -3.82
N THR A 652 34.61 19.28 -5.01
CA THR A 652 33.97 18.47 -6.06
C THR A 652 34.92 17.37 -6.55
N LEU A 653 34.65 16.14 -6.11
CA LEU A 653 35.47 14.96 -6.40
C LEU A 653 34.79 14.01 -7.38
N LEU A 654 35.59 13.30 -8.17
CA LEU A 654 35.12 12.22 -9.04
C LEU A 654 35.34 10.88 -8.32
N VAL A 655 34.25 10.22 -7.93
CA VAL A 655 34.25 8.96 -7.19
C VAL A 655 33.80 7.85 -8.12
N ALA A 656 34.58 6.76 -8.19
CA ALA A 656 34.22 5.59 -8.98
C ALA A 656 32.83 5.05 -8.59
N GLY A 657 31.97 4.82 -9.58
CA GLY A 657 30.59 4.35 -9.38
C GLY A 657 29.58 5.41 -8.93
N ALA A 658 30.00 6.45 -8.20
CA ALA A 658 29.11 7.54 -7.74
C ALA A 658 29.16 8.80 -8.63
N GLY A 659 30.13 8.89 -9.55
CA GLY A 659 30.29 10.04 -10.43
C GLY A 659 30.85 11.26 -9.69
N TRP A 660 30.47 12.45 -10.12
CA TRP A 660 30.87 13.68 -9.41
C TRP A 660 30.13 13.79 -8.08
N VAL A 661 30.82 14.20 -7.04
CA VAL A 661 30.28 14.34 -5.68
C VAL A 661 30.65 15.71 -5.13
N ASP A 662 29.65 16.43 -4.64
CA ASP A 662 29.84 17.64 -3.83
C ASP A 662 29.97 17.24 -2.37
N VAL A 663 31.21 17.21 -1.89
CA VAL A 663 31.55 16.63 -0.57
C VAL A 663 30.99 17.50 0.55
N GLY A 664 31.24 18.81 0.48
CA GLY A 664 30.80 19.76 1.49
C GLY A 664 29.27 19.80 1.59
N ARG A 665 28.59 19.80 0.44
CA ARG A 665 27.13 19.76 0.40
C ARG A 665 26.56 18.48 0.95
N THR A 666 27.08 17.33 0.52
CA THR A 666 26.60 16.02 0.93
C THR A 666 26.83 15.81 2.43
N LYS A 667 27.98 16.22 2.96
CA LYS A 667 28.27 16.21 4.40
C LYS A 667 27.30 17.09 5.18
N THR A 668 27.05 18.31 4.72
CA THR A 668 26.14 19.24 5.42
C THR A 668 24.71 18.72 5.45
N LEU A 669 24.24 18.16 4.33
CA LEU A 669 22.93 17.50 4.26
C LEU A 669 22.86 16.32 5.24
N TRP A 670 23.87 15.45 5.25
CA TRP A 670 23.93 14.30 6.16
C TRP A 670 23.91 14.70 7.64
N ASP A 671 24.75 15.67 8.03
CA ASP A 671 24.96 16.03 9.43
C ASP A 671 23.84 16.90 10.00
N SER A 672 23.24 17.78 9.20
CA SER A 672 22.39 18.87 9.71
C SER A 672 20.98 18.91 9.14
N VAL A 673 20.68 18.13 8.09
CA VAL A 673 19.36 18.13 7.44
C VAL A 673 18.70 16.76 7.55
N PHE A 674 19.44 15.68 7.30
CA PHE A 674 18.86 14.35 7.22
C PHE A 674 18.44 13.78 8.57
N VAL A 675 17.20 13.30 8.61
CA VAL A 675 16.60 12.62 9.77
C VAL A 675 16.33 11.14 9.49
N GLY A 676 16.17 10.74 8.22
CA GLY A 676 15.79 9.40 7.80
C GLY A 676 16.78 8.32 8.21
N GLN A 677 18.08 8.64 8.29
CA GLN A 677 19.09 7.71 8.82
C GLN A 677 18.75 7.20 10.23
N ARG A 678 18.22 8.06 11.11
CA ARG A 678 17.88 7.71 12.50
C ARG A 678 16.61 6.87 12.56
N SER A 679 15.57 7.26 11.82
CA SER A 679 14.31 6.51 11.79
C SER A 679 14.48 5.13 11.16
N LEU A 680 15.29 5.00 10.10
CA LEU A 680 15.59 3.73 9.45
C LEU A 680 16.41 2.79 10.34
N ALA A 681 17.39 3.31 11.09
CA ALA A 681 18.17 2.51 12.02
C ALA A 681 17.32 1.89 13.15
N GLN A 682 16.15 2.47 13.45
CA GLN A 682 15.21 1.99 14.49
C GLN A 682 14.17 0.99 13.97
N ARG A 683 14.11 0.69 12.67
CA ARG A 683 12.96 0.03 12.04
C ARG A 683 12.75 -1.44 12.41
N HIS A 684 13.74 -2.12 13.00
CA HIS A 684 13.80 -3.57 13.29
C HIS A 684 13.62 -4.51 12.08
N ASP A 685 12.90 -4.13 11.03
CA ASP A 685 12.76 -4.83 9.75
C ASP A 685 12.28 -3.87 8.65
N TRP A 686 12.64 -4.13 7.40
CA TRP A 686 12.10 -3.37 6.27
C TRP A 686 10.76 -3.94 5.79
N VAL A 687 9.90 -3.10 5.21
CA VAL A 687 8.53 -3.50 4.80
C VAL A 687 8.57 -4.61 3.76
N ASP A 688 9.38 -4.48 2.71
CA ASP A 688 9.55 -5.52 1.70
C ASP A 688 10.78 -5.26 0.79
N ARG A 689 11.25 -6.30 0.10
CA ARG A 689 12.39 -6.20 -0.83
C ARG A 689 12.16 -5.22 -2.00
N PRO A 690 10.98 -5.14 -2.63
CA PRO A 690 10.78 -4.22 -3.76
C PRO A 690 10.91 -2.73 -3.42
N SER A 691 10.65 -2.32 -2.18
CA SER A 691 10.81 -0.93 -1.72
C SER A 691 12.20 -0.62 -1.13
N VAL A 692 13.15 -1.57 -1.21
CA VAL A 692 14.47 -1.48 -0.56
C VAL A 692 15.39 -0.39 -1.13
N GLY A 693 15.07 0.15 -2.31
CA GLY A 693 15.85 1.24 -2.92
C GLY A 693 16.00 2.46 -2.00
N ILE A 694 15.01 2.72 -1.14
CA ILE A 694 15.02 3.84 -0.18
C ILE A 694 16.09 3.66 0.91
N PRO A 695 16.06 2.60 1.75
CA PRO A 695 17.13 2.41 2.74
C PRO A 695 18.50 2.18 2.09
N TYR A 696 18.55 1.51 0.93
CA TYR A 696 19.78 1.37 0.15
C TYR A 696 20.42 2.73 -0.16
N LEU A 697 19.60 3.73 -0.50
CA LEU A 697 20.11 5.06 -0.83
C LEU A 697 20.85 5.72 0.36
N TYR A 698 20.36 5.56 1.58
CA TYR A 698 21.05 6.06 2.78
C TYR A 698 22.36 5.31 3.02
N VAL A 699 22.35 3.97 2.92
CA VAL A 699 23.54 3.14 3.12
C VAL A 699 24.61 3.50 2.08
N ALA A 700 24.25 3.53 0.80
CA ALA A 700 25.15 3.87 -0.29
C ALA A 700 25.70 5.31 -0.17
N THR A 701 24.87 6.27 0.26
CA THR A 701 25.31 7.65 0.48
C THR A 701 26.28 7.74 1.64
N GLY A 702 26.01 7.06 2.76
CA GLY A 702 26.88 7.08 3.93
C GLY A 702 28.23 6.39 3.67
N LEU A 703 28.24 5.25 2.96
CA LEU A 703 29.48 4.57 2.58
C LEU A 703 30.34 5.45 1.67
N MET A 704 29.75 6.00 0.61
CA MET A 704 30.45 6.91 -0.31
C MET A 704 30.99 8.14 0.42
N LEU A 705 30.17 8.79 1.26
CA LEU A 705 30.59 9.98 2.00
C LEU A 705 31.69 9.64 3.02
N SER A 706 31.59 8.51 3.72
CA SER A 706 32.62 8.06 4.64
C SER A 706 33.96 7.86 3.95
N GLU A 707 33.96 7.21 2.79
CA GLU A 707 35.18 6.94 2.03
C GLU A 707 35.85 8.24 1.57
N VAL A 708 35.05 9.17 1.02
CA VAL A 708 35.54 10.48 0.58
C VAL A 708 36.10 11.31 1.75
N LEU A 709 35.43 11.31 2.89
CA LEU A 709 35.90 12.00 4.09
C LEU A 709 37.20 11.39 4.62
N GLN A 710 37.34 10.06 4.56
CA GLN A 710 38.58 9.38 4.94
C GLN A 710 39.73 9.77 3.99
N ALA A 711 39.48 9.79 2.69
CA ALA A 711 40.48 10.16 1.68
C ALA A 711 40.91 11.64 1.76
N THR A 712 40.01 12.51 2.21
CA THR A 712 40.28 13.95 2.41
C THR A 712 40.82 14.31 3.80
N GLY A 713 41.01 13.30 4.68
CA GLY A 713 41.65 13.46 5.99
C GLY A 713 40.70 13.74 7.17
N ASP A 714 39.38 13.76 6.98
CA ASP A 714 38.38 13.87 8.06
C ASP A 714 37.92 12.49 8.56
N SER A 715 38.84 11.75 9.17
CA SER A 715 38.57 10.41 9.71
C SER A 715 37.50 10.38 10.80
N SER A 716 37.32 11.50 11.51
CA SER A 716 36.35 11.62 12.59
C SER A 716 34.91 11.60 12.07
N SER A 717 34.62 12.40 11.03
CA SER A 717 33.33 12.43 10.36
C SER A 717 33.12 11.16 9.55
N ALA A 718 34.15 10.66 8.86
CA ALA A 718 34.07 9.39 8.13
C ALA A 718 33.57 8.25 9.03
N SER A 719 34.21 8.08 10.20
CA SER A 719 33.82 7.04 11.16
C SER A 719 32.39 7.19 11.68
N ARG A 720 31.89 8.43 11.81
CA ARG A 720 30.51 8.71 12.24
C ARG A 720 29.50 8.31 11.17
N VAL A 721 29.70 8.81 9.96
CA VAL A 721 28.84 8.53 8.79
C VAL A 721 28.78 7.02 8.52
N LEU A 722 29.92 6.32 8.64
CA LEU A 722 29.97 4.86 8.49
C LEU A 722 29.12 4.14 9.56
N ARG A 723 29.18 4.58 10.82
CA ARG A 723 28.35 4.02 11.89
C ARG A 723 26.87 4.23 11.61
N ASP A 724 26.49 5.41 11.16
CA ASP A 724 25.10 5.73 10.81
C ASP A 724 24.61 4.82 9.67
N ALA A 725 25.41 4.67 8.60
CA ALA A 725 25.09 3.79 7.47
C ALA A 725 24.97 2.31 7.89
N LYS A 726 25.87 1.83 8.75
CA LYS A 726 25.79 0.47 9.32
C LYS A 726 24.54 0.31 10.20
N GLY A 727 24.21 1.33 10.98
CA GLY A 727 22.99 1.37 11.80
C GLY A 727 21.72 1.26 10.95
N VAL A 728 21.65 2.02 9.84
CA VAL A 728 20.56 1.90 8.86
C VAL A 728 20.47 0.47 8.33
N ALA A 729 21.55 -0.08 7.80
CA ALA A 729 21.57 -1.43 7.20
C ALA A 729 21.17 -2.53 8.21
N GLN A 730 21.59 -2.42 9.47
CA GLN A 730 21.17 -3.33 10.54
C GLN A 730 19.69 -3.15 10.89
N GLY A 731 19.23 -1.92 11.07
CA GLY A 731 17.84 -1.60 11.45
C GLY A 731 16.81 -2.08 10.43
N VAL A 732 17.20 -2.16 9.16
CA VAL A 732 16.34 -2.61 8.05
C VAL A 732 16.64 -4.05 7.60
N LYS A 733 17.50 -4.78 8.33
CA LYS A 733 17.94 -6.16 8.04
C LYS A 733 18.50 -6.38 6.62
N LEU A 734 19.33 -5.47 6.16
CA LEU A 734 20.05 -5.54 4.89
C LEU A 734 21.56 -5.68 5.10
N THR A 735 21.98 -6.61 5.96
CA THR A 735 23.40 -6.82 6.23
C THR A 735 24.14 -7.48 5.07
N GLU A 736 23.44 -8.23 4.21
CA GLU A 736 24.01 -8.73 2.95
C GLU A 736 24.52 -7.58 2.06
N LEU A 737 23.84 -6.44 2.08
CA LEU A 737 24.20 -5.24 1.32
C LEU A 737 25.49 -4.62 1.85
N LEU A 738 25.71 -4.64 3.16
CA LEU A 738 27.00 -4.26 3.74
C LEU A 738 28.11 -5.19 3.26
N SER A 739 27.87 -6.51 3.24
CA SER A 739 28.91 -7.47 2.83
C SER A 739 29.29 -7.36 1.36
N GLN A 740 28.32 -7.08 0.47
CA GLN A 740 28.57 -6.86 -0.96
C GLN A 740 29.32 -5.55 -1.21
N LEU A 741 29.06 -4.51 -0.41
CA LEU A 741 29.74 -3.22 -0.51
C LEU A 741 31.12 -3.21 0.18
N GLU A 742 31.30 -3.94 1.29
CA GLU A 742 32.59 -4.13 1.97
C GLU A 742 33.56 -4.98 1.13
N GLN A 743 33.05 -5.96 0.36
CA GLN A 743 33.86 -6.71 -0.62
C GLN A 743 34.33 -5.85 -1.81
N GLN A 744 33.77 -4.65 -1.98
CA GLN A 744 34.18 -3.66 -2.98
C GLN A 744 35.04 -2.52 -2.41
N ALA A 745 35.50 -2.61 -1.15
CA ALA A 745 36.26 -1.54 -0.50
C ALA A 745 37.64 -1.29 -1.17
N PRO A 746 38.08 -0.02 -1.28
CA PRO A 746 39.42 0.31 -1.78
C PRO A 746 40.52 0.04 -0.74
N PRO A 747 41.79 -0.10 -1.18
CA PRO A 747 42.95 -0.26 -0.32
C PRO A 747 43.17 0.90 0.67
N THR A 748 43.88 0.57 1.74
CA THR A 748 44.06 1.31 3.00
C THR A 748 44.98 2.55 2.97
N SER A 749 45.36 3.07 1.80
CA SER A 749 46.29 4.21 1.68
C SER A 749 45.71 5.38 0.85
N PRO A 750 45.73 6.63 1.35
CA PRO A 750 45.19 7.81 0.63
C PRO A 750 45.88 8.10 -0.71
N ALA A 751 47.18 7.79 -0.84
CA ALA A 751 47.96 8.02 -2.05
C ALA A 751 47.82 6.89 -3.09
N ALA A 752 47.14 5.80 -2.72
CA ALA A 752 46.95 4.62 -3.55
C ALA A 752 45.47 4.22 -3.66
N ASN A 753 44.53 5.13 -3.38
CA ASN A 753 43.11 4.83 -3.46
C ASN A 753 42.66 4.81 -4.95
N PRO A 754 42.39 3.63 -5.55
CA PRO A 754 42.04 3.46 -6.95
C PRO A 754 40.63 3.96 -7.28
N LEU A 755 39.85 4.44 -6.30
CA LEU A 755 38.48 4.93 -6.48
C LEU A 755 38.39 6.46 -6.63
N LEU A 756 39.47 7.20 -6.37
CA LEU A 756 39.64 8.57 -6.82
C LEU A 756 40.33 8.53 -8.18
N VAL A 757 39.66 9.01 -9.23
CA VAL A 757 40.28 9.10 -10.56
C VAL A 757 41.41 10.14 -10.46
N PRO A 758 42.67 9.79 -10.76
CA PRO A 758 43.79 10.72 -10.70
C PRO A 758 43.52 11.96 -11.58
N PRO A 759 43.97 13.16 -11.19
CA PRO A 759 43.74 14.38 -11.96
C PRO A 759 44.18 14.30 -13.42
N SER A 760 45.16 13.44 -13.74
CA SER A 760 45.70 13.23 -15.09
C SER A 760 44.86 12.33 -16.00
N ASP A 761 43.91 11.56 -15.46
CA ASP A 761 43.01 10.66 -16.22
C ASP A 761 41.66 11.33 -16.55
N THR A 762 41.55 12.64 -16.34
CA THR A 762 40.35 13.47 -16.55
C THR A 762 39.99 13.70 -18.03
N GLN A 763 40.66 13.06 -19.00
CA GLN A 763 40.22 13.10 -20.39
C GLN A 763 38.96 12.26 -20.60
N LEU A 764 37.82 12.96 -20.61
CA LEU A 764 36.50 12.51 -21.10
C LEU A 764 36.65 11.85 -22.48
N GLY A 765 36.82 10.52 -22.52
CA GLY A 765 36.98 9.80 -23.79
C GLY A 765 37.32 8.32 -23.69
N LYS A 766 37.83 7.80 -22.57
CA LYS A 766 38.11 6.36 -22.45
C LYS A 766 36.98 5.62 -21.76
N GLN A 767 36.26 4.83 -22.56
CA GLN A 767 35.31 3.82 -22.12
C GLN A 767 35.96 2.92 -21.06
N VAL A 768 35.32 2.80 -19.88
CA VAL A 768 35.61 1.71 -18.95
C VAL A 768 35.27 0.40 -19.68
N PRO A 769 36.19 -0.58 -19.78
CA PRO A 769 35.92 -1.79 -20.54
C PRO A 769 34.81 -2.60 -19.86
N VAL A 770 33.73 -2.85 -20.61
CA VAL A 770 32.69 -3.81 -20.24
C VAL A 770 33.35 -5.18 -20.13
N LYS A 771 33.51 -5.70 -18.90
CA LYS A 771 33.76 -7.12 -18.70
C LYS A 771 32.52 -7.87 -19.17
N LYS A 772 32.61 -8.51 -20.34
CA LYS A 772 31.68 -9.53 -20.79
C LYS A 772 31.54 -10.58 -19.67
N ARG A 773 30.32 -10.77 -19.18
CA ARG A 773 29.87 -12.05 -18.62
C ARG A 773 28.83 -12.61 -19.57
#